data_AF-A0A9R1HVN0-F1
#
_entry.id   AF-A0A9R1HVN0-F1
#
_cell.length_a   1.000
_cell.length_b   1.000
_cell.length_c   1.000
_cell.angle_alpha   90.00
_cell.angle_beta   90.00
_cell.angle_gamma   90.00
#
_symmetry.space_group_name_H-M   'P 1'
#
loop_
_entity.id
_entity.type
_entity.pdbx_description
1 polymer ?
#
loop_
_entity_poly.entity_id
_entity_poly.type
_entity_poly.pdbx_seq_one_letter_code
_entity_poly.pdbx_strand_id
1 'polypeptide(L)'
;MASTPPPRDLARLDPAAPPTRDLAGLALAAERSRRPRPRHGSHAATPSGQSPDRRGSSSSACKDFLRKFVDNELLTASLEDWFSGDSEDCGFRKPAFDVPFDLAELQNFDYALEGVTFQQLVRMPNALHASTSDVFEATAHLALEDFLHAGIKGLWEAFWGPEEAMPFSVACIHSTSSRFYPAEKAIGSGKLDGVCATAVLLKNSKHSQGRWDHIVVLALLRPDIGMVSVQSDQHLSPAVLGEALFFALRVLLSRSLSRSSTVLRNSDSVYVLLVDSQFGGVVNVQGDLNKLNFDLNNVYECAAEWIKKDAKITVSSVDRVWNKLGNANWGDIGTLQVLLAVYHSMVQFCGAPKYSLDELATEHSSRLQSRRSERHLVDRQSNGNGLFRFQQRSHSPEIVEVQEEGTVDVKPDEILKLEIGSIVFMEDSNCQKGFQINDIRTESEPPIYGAVPVEEPTKSYLLYVGSSPSHLEPAWEDMNSWYQVQRQTKVLTLMKQRDISSRYIPQMVASGRVGHPGPCNKPNSSGSCGHPLCSTPILVTSPVGETISNLIRNGLFGVEEALRCCHDCLSALAAASSAGIRHGDIRPENVIRVSNGSRQPHFVLIGWGHAILEDRDRPLMNLFFSSTFALQEGKLCAASDAESLIYLLYFSCGGVCPELDSVEGALQWRETSWSRRVIQQKLGDVAAVLKAFADYVDSLCGTPYPMDYEIWLRRFRRTINEDHGKEVDTSS
;
A
#
# COMPACT_ATOMS: atom_id res chain seq x y z
N MET A 1 -1.50 2.83 74.38
CA MET A 1 -0.58 2.45 75.48
C MET A 1 -0.28 0.98 75.27
N ALA A 2 0.91 0.49 74.91
CA ALA A 2 2.30 0.93 74.99
C ALA A 2 3.01 0.45 73.68
N SER A 3 3.58 1.30 72.82
CA SER A 3 4.89 2.00 72.85
C SER A 3 6.09 1.18 72.29
N THR A 4 6.42 1.44 71.02
CA THR A 4 7.73 1.79 70.38
C THR A 4 9.07 1.32 71.00
N PRO A 5 10.20 1.11 70.23
CA PRO A 5 10.76 2.08 69.24
C PRO A 5 11.53 1.43 68.01
N PRO A 6 12.46 2.10 67.27
CA PRO A 6 12.22 2.80 65.99
C PRO A 6 13.21 2.36 64.83
N PRO A 7 13.28 3.04 63.65
CA PRO A 7 13.71 2.49 62.35
C PRO A 7 15.14 2.89 61.90
N ARG A 8 15.68 2.23 60.86
CA ARG A 8 16.84 2.69 60.05
C ARG A 8 16.79 2.27 58.58
N ASP A 9 16.57 3.28 57.73
CA ASP A 9 17.25 3.64 56.48
C ASP A 9 17.65 2.58 55.44
N LEU A 10 16.89 2.58 54.34
CA LEU A 10 17.33 2.15 53.01
C LEU A 10 17.74 3.40 52.21
N ALA A 11 19.02 3.49 51.85
CA ALA A 11 19.56 4.54 50.99
C ALA A 11 19.97 3.97 49.61
N ARG A 12 19.63 4.78 48.60
CA ARG A 12 19.91 4.75 47.15
C ARG A 12 21.27 4.21 46.71
N LEU A 13 21.31 3.53 45.56
CA LEU A 13 22.42 3.52 44.60
C LEU A 13 21.89 3.33 43.15
N ASP A 14 22.38 4.19 42.26
CA ASP A 14 22.05 4.31 40.81
C ASP A 14 22.57 3.15 39.93
N PRO A 15 22.07 3.00 38.69
CA PRO A 15 22.39 1.88 37.81
C PRO A 15 23.62 2.12 36.92
N ALA A 16 24.51 1.12 36.83
CA ALA A 16 25.69 1.12 35.98
C ALA A 16 25.60 0.07 34.85
N ALA A 17 26.18 0.46 33.72
CA ALA A 17 26.25 -0.15 32.39
C ALA A 17 26.84 -1.59 32.31
N PRO A 18 26.60 -2.31 31.19
CA PRO A 18 27.03 -3.70 31.00
C PRO A 18 28.51 -3.84 30.61
N PRO A 19 29.14 -5.01 30.84
CA PRO A 19 30.57 -5.20 30.61
C PRO A 19 30.90 -5.66 29.18
N THR A 20 31.98 -5.09 28.67
CA THR A 20 32.77 -5.51 27.52
C THR A 20 33.59 -6.77 27.82
N ARG A 21 33.84 -7.60 26.81
CA ARG A 21 34.88 -8.64 26.86
C ARG A 21 35.68 -8.66 25.56
N ASP A 22 36.93 -8.22 25.67
CA ASP A 22 37.97 -8.35 24.66
C ASP A 22 38.92 -9.51 24.99
N LEU A 23 39.35 -10.15 23.90
CA LEU A 23 40.60 -10.85 23.57
C LEU A 23 41.76 -10.91 24.60
N ALA A 24 42.30 -12.12 24.81
CA ALA A 24 43.69 -12.55 24.47
C ALA A 24 44.36 -13.57 25.44
N GLY A 25 45.09 -14.54 24.85
CA GLY A 25 46.13 -15.39 25.49
C GLY A 25 45.66 -16.80 25.92
N LEU A 26 46.33 -17.94 25.70
CA LEU A 26 47.70 -18.39 25.35
C LEU A 26 47.56 -19.83 24.78
N ALA A 27 48.16 -20.27 23.66
CA ALA A 27 49.56 -20.58 23.35
C ALA A 27 50.17 -21.85 24.03
N LEU A 28 50.84 -22.66 23.17
CA LEU A 28 51.81 -23.78 23.39
C LEU A 28 51.26 -25.21 23.58
N ALA A 29 51.79 -26.29 22.99
CA ALA A 29 52.90 -26.57 22.06
C ALA A 29 52.69 -28.00 21.47
N ALA A 30 53.19 -28.33 20.26
CA ALA A 30 54.36 -29.24 20.02
C ALA A 30 53.93 -30.29 18.95
N GLU A 31 54.71 -30.81 18.00
CA GLU A 31 56.07 -30.57 17.54
C GLU A 31 56.31 -31.27 16.17
N ARG A 32 57.33 -30.76 15.48
CA ARG A 32 57.99 -31.08 14.20
C ARG A 32 58.19 -32.57 13.82
N SER A 33 58.23 -32.80 12.51
CA SER A 33 59.32 -33.57 11.88
C SER A 33 59.78 -32.94 10.54
N ARG A 34 61.07 -33.07 10.24
CA ARG A 34 61.89 -32.24 9.33
C ARG A 34 62.31 -33.00 8.05
N ARG A 35 62.22 -32.29 6.91
CA ARG A 35 63.21 -32.16 5.77
C ARG A 35 63.58 -33.41 4.93
N PRO A 36 64.22 -33.27 3.73
CA PRO A 36 64.81 -32.08 3.08
C PRO A 36 64.49 -31.86 1.57
N ARG A 37 64.86 -30.66 1.07
CA ARG A 37 65.11 -30.34 -0.34
C ARG A 37 66.52 -30.81 -0.76
N PRO A 38 66.78 -31.04 -2.06
CA PRO A 38 68.09 -30.77 -2.66
C PRO A 38 68.04 -29.59 -3.65
N ARG A 39 69.22 -28.97 -3.85
CA ARG A 39 69.54 -27.89 -4.79
C ARG A 39 70.47 -28.41 -5.89
N HIS A 40 70.32 -27.82 -7.08
CA HIS A 40 71.26 -27.63 -8.21
C HIS A 40 71.75 -28.81 -9.06
N GLY A 41 71.53 -28.68 -10.37
CA GLY A 41 72.30 -29.26 -11.47
C GLY A 41 72.00 -28.48 -12.76
N SER A 42 73.03 -28.00 -13.44
CA SER A 42 73.00 -27.20 -14.68
C SER A 42 73.29 -28.06 -15.92
N HIS A 43 72.82 -27.58 -17.08
CA HIS A 43 73.04 -28.02 -18.49
C HIS A 43 72.15 -29.12 -19.08
N ALA A 44 71.34 -28.75 -20.08
CA ALA A 44 71.48 -29.14 -21.50
C ALA A 44 70.24 -28.71 -22.32
N ALA A 45 70.44 -28.41 -23.59
CA ALA A 45 69.46 -27.82 -24.51
C ALA A 45 68.52 -28.84 -25.18
N THR A 46 67.50 -28.29 -25.86
CA THR A 46 66.73 -28.81 -27.02
C THR A 46 65.45 -29.65 -26.78
N PRO A 47 64.47 -29.66 -27.73
CA PRO A 47 63.18 -28.97 -27.54
C PRO A 47 61.97 -29.90 -27.73
N SER A 48 60.87 -29.70 -27.00
CA SER A 48 59.57 -30.27 -27.41
C SER A 48 58.42 -29.85 -26.50
N GLY A 49 57.32 -29.44 -27.12
CA GLY A 49 55.98 -29.54 -26.52
C GLY A 49 55.42 -28.25 -25.96
N GLN A 50 55.04 -27.32 -26.82
CA GLN A 50 54.00 -26.35 -26.49
C GLN A 50 52.71 -27.12 -26.17
N SER A 51 52.36 -27.23 -24.89
CA SER A 51 50.97 -27.42 -24.47
C SER A 51 50.31 -26.03 -24.46
N PRO A 52 49.25 -25.77 -25.25
CA PRO A 52 48.63 -24.47 -25.25
C PRO A 52 47.79 -24.29 -23.98
N ASP A 53 48.04 -23.20 -23.28
CA ASP A 53 47.15 -22.58 -22.29
C ASP A 53 45.77 -22.28 -22.92
N ARG A 54 44.90 -23.29 -23.02
CA ARG A 54 43.57 -23.16 -23.64
C ARG A 54 42.60 -22.25 -22.87
N ARG A 55 42.87 -21.89 -21.61
CA ARG A 55 42.03 -20.94 -20.85
C ARG A 55 42.33 -19.47 -21.13
N GLY A 56 43.52 -19.14 -21.65
CA GLY A 56 43.88 -17.77 -22.01
C GLY A 56 43.22 -17.31 -23.31
N SER A 57 43.25 -18.18 -24.33
CA SER A 57 42.84 -17.87 -25.71
C SER A 57 41.32 -17.77 -25.94
N SER A 58 40.50 -18.54 -25.22
CA SER A 58 39.04 -18.50 -25.42
C SER A 58 38.43 -17.23 -24.83
N SER A 59 38.94 -16.77 -23.68
CA SER A 59 38.47 -15.54 -23.03
C SER A 59 38.83 -14.27 -23.80
N SER A 60 39.95 -14.28 -24.56
CA SER A 60 40.30 -13.19 -25.47
C SER A 60 39.45 -13.21 -26.73
N ALA A 61 39.24 -14.38 -27.33
CA ALA A 61 38.38 -14.53 -28.51
C ALA A 61 36.93 -14.12 -28.22
N CYS A 62 36.37 -14.53 -27.08
CA CYS A 62 35.03 -14.13 -26.65
C CYS A 62 34.91 -12.62 -26.38
N LYS A 63 35.96 -11.97 -25.84
CA LYS A 63 35.98 -10.51 -25.68
C LYS A 63 35.97 -9.78 -27.02
N ASP A 64 36.77 -10.26 -27.97
CA ASP A 64 36.85 -9.65 -29.29
C ASP A 64 35.60 -9.93 -30.14
N PHE A 65 34.96 -11.09 -29.94
CA PHE A 65 33.64 -11.40 -30.49
C PHE A 65 32.58 -10.43 -29.97
N LEU A 66 32.47 -10.25 -28.64
CA LEU A 66 31.52 -9.31 -28.03
C LEU A 66 31.74 -7.85 -28.48
N ARG A 67 33.00 -7.46 -28.75
CA ARG A 67 33.32 -6.13 -29.29
C ARG A 67 32.85 -5.94 -30.73
N LYS A 68 32.83 -6.99 -31.54
CA LYS A 68 32.37 -6.96 -32.94
C LYS A 68 30.85 -7.16 -33.06
N PHE A 69 30.23 -7.83 -32.09
CA PHE A 69 28.79 -8.10 -32.05
C PHE A 69 28.00 -6.89 -31.49
N VAL A 70 27.70 -5.90 -32.32
CA VAL A 70 27.12 -4.61 -31.88
C VAL A 70 25.78 -4.29 -32.52
N ASP A 71 25.47 -4.89 -33.66
CA ASP A 71 24.32 -4.54 -34.49
C ASP A 71 23.21 -5.61 -34.38
N ASN A 72 21.98 -5.20 -34.03
CA ASN A 72 20.84 -6.10 -33.91
C ASN A 72 20.20 -6.41 -35.27
N GLU A 73 20.29 -5.51 -36.26
CA GLU A 73 19.70 -5.66 -37.59
C GLU A 73 20.44 -6.75 -38.37
N LEU A 74 21.78 -6.77 -38.26
CA LEU A 74 22.61 -7.80 -38.90
C LEU A 74 22.35 -9.21 -38.36
N LEU A 75 22.10 -9.34 -37.05
CA LEU A 75 21.69 -10.63 -36.47
C LEU A 75 20.29 -11.02 -36.95
N THR A 76 19.36 -10.07 -36.94
CA THR A 76 17.97 -10.29 -37.35
C THR A 76 17.90 -10.75 -38.80
N ALA A 77 18.65 -10.12 -39.72
CA ALA A 77 18.76 -10.54 -41.11
C ALA A 77 19.32 -11.96 -41.25
N SER A 78 20.29 -12.35 -40.42
CA SER A 78 20.86 -13.71 -40.42
C SER A 78 19.88 -14.79 -39.89
N LEU A 79 18.83 -14.36 -39.20
CA LEU A 79 17.77 -15.20 -38.62
C LEU A 79 16.45 -15.11 -39.40
N GLU A 80 16.32 -14.20 -40.37
CA GLU A 80 15.08 -13.94 -41.10
C GLU A 80 14.56 -15.20 -41.83
N ASP A 81 15.45 -15.91 -42.52
CA ASP A 81 15.13 -17.19 -43.19
C ASP A 81 14.62 -18.25 -42.21
N TRP A 82 15.11 -18.22 -40.97
CA TRP A 82 14.70 -19.16 -39.91
C TRP A 82 13.34 -18.79 -39.31
N PHE A 83 13.04 -17.50 -39.18
CA PHE A 83 11.73 -17.02 -38.75
C PHE A 83 10.64 -17.25 -39.80
N SER A 84 10.97 -17.07 -41.08
CA SER A 84 10.06 -17.27 -42.22
C SER A 84 9.87 -18.74 -42.58
N GLY A 85 10.85 -19.60 -42.27
CA GLY A 85 10.78 -21.05 -42.53
C GLY A 85 11.10 -21.44 -43.98
N ASP A 86 11.70 -20.54 -44.77
CA ASP A 86 11.98 -20.72 -46.20
C ASP A 86 13.33 -21.42 -46.50
N SER A 87 14.02 -21.94 -45.48
CA SER A 87 15.30 -22.66 -45.66
C SER A 87 15.09 -23.98 -46.40
N GLU A 88 15.50 -24.03 -47.68
CA GLU A 88 15.39 -25.21 -48.57
C GLU A 88 16.18 -26.46 -48.11
N ASP A 89 17.04 -26.36 -47.09
CA ASP A 89 18.05 -27.40 -46.82
C ASP A 89 17.70 -28.46 -45.77
N CYS A 90 16.47 -28.52 -45.28
CA CYS A 90 15.90 -29.66 -44.55
C CYS A 90 14.40 -29.42 -44.41
N GLY A 91 13.57 -30.45 -44.19
CA GLY A 91 12.11 -30.33 -44.04
C GLY A 91 11.63 -29.55 -42.79
N PHE A 92 12.14 -28.34 -42.59
CA PHE A 92 11.87 -27.44 -41.49
C PHE A 92 10.50 -26.79 -41.69
N ARG A 93 9.56 -27.15 -40.82
CA ARG A 93 8.39 -26.31 -40.56
C ARG A 93 8.84 -25.11 -39.72
N LYS A 94 8.15 -23.97 -39.87
CA LYS A 94 8.31 -22.76 -39.05
C LYS A 94 8.57 -23.14 -37.57
N PRO A 95 9.57 -22.56 -36.89
CA PRO A 95 9.88 -22.92 -35.51
C PRO A 95 8.68 -22.62 -34.61
N ALA A 96 8.10 -23.66 -34.02
CA ALA A 96 7.12 -23.54 -32.95
C ALA A 96 7.89 -23.37 -31.64
N PHE A 97 7.82 -22.18 -31.05
CA PHE A 97 8.45 -21.92 -29.75
C PHE A 97 7.57 -22.48 -28.63
N ASP A 98 8.19 -23.16 -27.66
CA ASP A 98 7.50 -23.57 -26.45
C ASP A 98 7.15 -22.35 -25.60
N VAL A 99 6.10 -22.46 -24.79
CA VAL A 99 5.69 -21.42 -23.83
C VAL A 99 6.57 -21.52 -22.58
N PRO A 100 7.05 -20.39 -22.00
CA PRO A 100 7.94 -20.40 -20.83
C PRO A 100 7.25 -20.84 -19.54
N PHE A 101 5.94 -20.70 -19.43
CA PHE A 101 5.16 -20.95 -18.21
C PHE A 101 3.86 -21.69 -18.54
N ASP A 102 3.49 -22.64 -17.69
CA ASP A 102 2.21 -23.32 -17.80
C ASP A 102 1.09 -22.51 -17.13
N LEU A 103 -0.15 -22.64 -17.62
CA LEU A 103 -1.29 -21.92 -17.03
C LEU A 103 -1.51 -22.29 -15.55
N ALA A 104 -1.26 -23.55 -15.18
CA ALA A 104 -1.36 -24.00 -13.79
C ALA A 104 -0.29 -23.33 -12.91
N GLU A 105 0.91 -23.10 -13.44
CA GLU A 105 1.98 -22.39 -12.73
C GLU A 105 1.60 -20.93 -12.52
N LEU A 106 1.06 -20.26 -13.55
CA LEU A 106 0.57 -18.88 -13.45
C LEU A 106 -0.58 -18.73 -12.44
N GLN A 107 -1.52 -19.67 -12.41
CA GLN A 107 -2.60 -19.69 -11.42
C GLN A 107 -2.08 -19.89 -9.99
N ASN A 108 -1.13 -20.79 -9.81
CA ASN A 108 -0.50 -21.02 -8.52
C ASN A 108 0.26 -19.76 -8.04
N PHE A 109 0.95 -19.09 -8.97
CA PHE A 109 1.64 -17.83 -8.70
C PHE A 109 0.67 -16.70 -8.33
N ASP A 110 -0.47 -16.57 -9.01
CA ASP A 110 -1.52 -15.60 -8.66
C ASP A 110 -2.01 -15.78 -7.20
N TYR A 111 -2.27 -17.02 -6.79
CA TYR A 111 -2.60 -17.31 -5.38
C TYR A 111 -1.48 -16.95 -4.41
N ALA A 112 -0.23 -17.22 -4.76
CA ALA A 112 0.91 -16.84 -3.94
C ALA A 112 1.02 -15.31 -3.75
N LEU A 113 0.64 -14.53 -4.77
CA LEU A 113 0.66 -13.07 -4.74
C LEU A 113 -0.54 -12.43 -4.03
N GLU A 114 -1.50 -13.22 -3.52
CA GLU A 114 -2.68 -12.68 -2.86
C GLU A 114 -2.34 -11.86 -1.59
N GLY A 115 -2.53 -10.54 -1.66
CA GLY A 115 -2.24 -9.62 -0.56
C GLY A 115 -0.86 -8.98 -0.63
N VAL A 116 -0.07 -9.28 -1.68
CA VAL A 116 1.17 -8.56 -1.99
C VAL A 116 0.83 -7.17 -2.54
N THR A 117 1.45 -6.14 -1.97
CA THR A 117 1.22 -4.76 -2.38
C THR A 117 2.23 -4.33 -3.45
N PHE A 118 1.78 -4.23 -4.69
CA PHE A 118 2.56 -3.63 -5.77
C PHE A 118 2.12 -2.16 -5.95
N GLN A 119 3.03 -1.22 -5.69
CA GLN A 119 2.75 0.21 -5.81
C GLN A 119 3.54 0.81 -6.98
N GLN A 120 2.90 0.91 -8.14
CA GLN A 120 3.37 1.71 -9.27
C GLN A 120 2.87 3.15 -9.11
N LEU A 121 3.79 4.11 -9.10
CA LEU A 121 3.55 5.55 -8.97
C LEU A 121 3.39 6.23 -10.34
N VAL A 122 4.12 5.75 -11.36
CA VAL A 122 4.14 6.35 -12.70
C VAL A 122 3.30 5.50 -13.66
N ARG A 123 2.22 6.08 -14.18
CA ARG A 123 1.30 5.39 -15.11
C ARG A 123 1.94 5.24 -16.49
N MET A 124 1.69 4.09 -17.12
CA MET A 124 2.11 3.85 -18.51
C MET A 124 1.28 4.73 -19.46
N PRO A 125 1.91 5.57 -20.29
CA PRO A 125 1.16 6.45 -21.17
C PRO A 125 0.50 5.63 -22.29
N ASN A 126 -0.76 5.95 -22.60
CA ASN A 126 -1.52 5.24 -23.63
C ASN A 126 -1.23 5.84 -25.02
N ALA A 127 -0.79 5.01 -25.97
CA ALA A 127 -0.49 5.41 -27.34
C ALA A 127 -1.69 6.02 -28.09
N LEU A 128 -2.93 5.74 -27.68
CA LEU A 128 -4.15 6.28 -28.31
C LEU A 128 -4.42 7.76 -27.98
N HIS A 129 -3.82 8.30 -26.92
CA HIS A 129 -4.12 9.64 -26.40
C HIS A 129 -2.92 10.60 -26.44
N ALA A 130 -1.72 10.09 -26.71
CA ALA A 130 -0.51 10.87 -26.75
C ALA A 130 0.05 10.88 -28.18
N SER A 131 0.18 12.07 -28.76
CA SER A 131 0.97 12.28 -29.96
C SER A 131 2.38 11.72 -29.73
N THR A 132 2.93 11.01 -30.72
CA THR A 132 4.33 10.55 -30.82
C THR A 132 5.28 11.73 -30.59
N SER A 133 5.61 11.99 -29.33
CA SER A 133 6.44 13.10 -28.88
C SER A 133 7.46 12.55 -27.91
N ASP A 134 8.65 13.15 -27.86
CA ASP A 134 9.72 12.74 -26.94
C ASP A 134 9.26 12.64 -25.47
N VAL A 135 8.21 13.38 -25.11
CA VAL A 135 7.57 13.36 -23.78
C VAL A 135 6.84 12.03 -23.51
N PHE A 136 6.20 11.45 -24.54
CA PHE A 136 5.53 10.14 -24.43
C PHE A 136 6.54 9.04 -24.15
N GLU A 137 7.61 8.97 -24.94
CA GLU A 137 8.65 7.96 -24.79
C GLU A 137 9.39 8.10 -23.46
N ALA A 138 9.65 9.34 -23.02
CA ALA A 138 10.25 9.62 -21.72
C ALA A 138 9.39 9.10 -20.56
N THR A 139 8.08 9.36 -20.63
CA THR A 139 7.13 8.92 -19.60
C THR A 139 6.98 7.39 -19.59
N ALA A 140 7.01 6.76 -20.76
CA ALA A 140 6.92 5.30 -20.89
C ALA A 140 8.14 4.59 -20.28
N HIS A 141 9.35 5.12 -20.46
CA HIS A 141 10.55 4.57 -19.82
C HIS A 141 10.53 4.73 -18.29
N LEU A 142 10.04 5.86 -17.77
CA LEU A 142 9.84 6.05 -16.33
C LEU A 142 8.80 5.09 -15.75
N ALA A 143 7.67 4.93 -16.45
CA ALA A 143 6.62 4.00 -16.06
C ALA A 143 7.11 2.55 -16.02
N LEU A 144 7.93 2.14 -17.01
CA LEU A 144 8.53 0.81 -17.04
C LEU A 144 9.56 0.61 -15.93
N GLU A 145 10.41 1.60 -15.65
CA GLU A 145 11.38 1.53 -14.54
C GLU A 145 10.67 1.37 -13.19
N ASP A 146 9.63 2.18 -12.96
CA ASP A 146 8.82 2.14 -11.75
C ASP A 146 8.03 0.84 -11.62
N PHE A 147 7.46 0.33 -12.72
CA PHE A 147 6.78 -0.98 -12.76
C PHE A 147 7.73 -2.12 -12.35
N LEU A 148 8.93 -2.17 -12.93
CA LEU A 148 9.93 -3.20 -12.58
C LEU A 148 10.37 -3.05 -11.12
N HIS A 149 10.59 -1.83 -10.65
CA HIS A 149 10.97 -1.58 -9.26
C HIS A 149 9.88 -2.02 -8.28
N ALA A 150 8.62 -1.67 -8.55
CA ALA A 150 7.47 -2.09 -7.75
C ALA A 150 7.32 -3.62 -7.75
N GLY A 151 7.45 -4.26 -8.91
CA GLY A 151 7.40 -5.71 -9.06
C GLY A 151 8.46 -6.42 -8.23
N ILE A 152 9.74 -6.07 -8.39
CA ILE A 152 10.84 -6.72 -7.66
C ILE A 152 10.72 -6.48 -6.16
N LYS A 153 10.35 -5.27 -5.74
CA LYS A 153 10.17 -4.94 -4.32
C LYS A 153 9.06 -5.79 -3.70
N GLY A 154 7.90 -5.86 -4.35
CA GLY A 154 6.77 -6.68 -3.88
C GLY A 154 7.13 -8.16 -3.80
N LEU A 155 7.81 -8.69 -4.82
CA LEU A 155 8.29 -10.08 -4.83
C LEU A 155 9.33 -10.33 -3.73
N TRP A 156 10.27 -9.41 -3.51
CA TRP A 156 11.29 -9.55 -2.47
C TRP A 156 10.67 -9.59 -1.07
N GLU A 157 9.78 -8.64 -0.77
CA GLU A 157 9.10 -8.56 0.53
C GLU A 157 8.21 -9.78 0.78
N ALA A 158 7.56 -10.33 -0.26
CA ALA A 158 6.71 -11.51 -0.15
C ALA A 158 7.51 -12.82 0.04
N PHE A 159 8.56 -13.05 -0.75
CA PHE A 159 9.25 -14.35 -0.81
C PHE A 159 10.54 -14.43 0.03
N TRP A 160 11.26 -13.32 0.22
CA TRP A 160 12.51 -13.25 1.02
C TRP A 160 12.33 -12.50 2.35
N GLY A 161 11.23 -11.77 2.52
CA GLY A 161 10.84 -11.07 3.75
C GLY A 161 11.41 -9.65 3.87
N PRO A 162 10.78 -8.79 4.69
CA PRO A 162 11.10 -7.35 4.77
C PRO A 162 12.39 -7.03 5.55
N GLU A 163 12.95 -7.99 6.28
CA GLU A 163 14.13 -7.76 7.13
C GLU A 163 15.45 -7.63 6.33
N GLU A 164 15.50 -8.17 5.11
CA GLU A 164 16.68 -8.13 4.25
C GLU A 164 16.59 -7.02 3.21
N ALA A 165 17.65 -6.22 3.09
CA ALA A 165 17.70 -5.16 2.08
C ALA A 165 17.73 -5.74 0.66
N MET A 166 16.80 -5.30 -0.19
CA MET A 166 16.68 -5.75 -1.58
C MET A 166 17.96 -5.49 -2.39
N PRO A 167 18.62 -6.54 -2.92
CA PRO A 167 19.92 -6.44 -3.58
C PRO A 167 19.85 -5.99 -5.04
N PHE A 168 18.71 -5.46 -5.50
CA PHE A 168 18.48 -5.09 -6.90
C PHE A 168 18.35 -3.58 -7.10
N SER A 169 18.69 -3.12 -8.29
CA SER A 169 18.47 -1.75 -8.79
C SER A 169 17.99 -1.80 -10.23
N VAL A 170 17.15 -0.86 -10.65
CA VAL A 170 16.69 -0.75 -12.04
C VAL A 170 17.44 0.40 -12.72
N ALA A 171 17.82 0.23 -13.99
CA ALA A 171 18.45 1.28 -14.79
C ALA A 171 18.29 1.04 -16.30
N CYS A 172 18.26 2.11 -17.08
CA CYS A 172 18.21 2.09 -18.53
C CYS A 172 19.59 1.84 -19.16
N ILE A 173 19.57 1.18 -20.32
CA ILE A 173 20.69 0.87 -21.19
C ILE A 173 20.59 1.76 -22.42
N HIS A 174 21.72 2.37 -22.80
CA HIS A 174 21.82 3.20 -23.99
C HIS A 174 22.62 2.48 -25.08
N SER A 175 22.15 2.49 -26.32
CA SER A 175 22.74 1.78 -27.49
C SER A 175 24.22 2.11 -27.70
N THR A 176 24.60 3.38 -27.56
CA THR A 176 25.97 3.86 -27.76
C THR A 176 26.84 3.90 -26.50
N SER A 177 26.30 3.56 -25.32
CA SER A 177 26.98 3.75 -24.04
C SER A 177 26.96 2.48 -23.20
N SER A 178 28.13 2.03 -22.73
CA SER A 178 28.25 0.89 -21.81
C SER A 178 27.81 1.20 -20.37
N ARG A 179 27.30 2.40 -20.12
CA ARG A 179 26.91 2.89 -18.79
C ARG A 179 25.40 2.81 -18.62
N PHE A 180 25.01 2.44 -17.40
CA PHE A 180 23.64 2.34 -16.94
C PHE A 180 23.25 3.64 -16.24
N TYR A 181 22.06 4.15 -16.53
CA TYR A 181 21.55 5.38 -15.91
C TYR A 181 20.07 5.21 -15.58
N PRO A 182 19.58 5.79 -14.48
CA PRO A 182 18.13 5.92 -14.26
C PRO A 182 17.48 6.69 -15.41
N ALA A 183 16.23 6.37 -15.75
CA ALA A 183 15.48 7.02 -16.83
C ALA A 183 15.44 8.54 -16.65
N GLU A 184 15.24 9.02 -15.41
CA GLU A 184 15.26 10.46 -15.07
C GLU A 184 16.53 11.17 -15.55
N LYS A 185 17.68 10.50 -15.45
CA LYS A 185 18.98 11.05 -15.86
C LYS A 185 19.16 11.01 -17.36
N ALA A 186 18.63 10.00 -18.04
CA ALA A 186 18.61 9.95 -19.50
C ALA A 186 17.75 11.09 -20.06
N ILE A 187 16.56 11.30 -19.49
CA ILE A 187 15.62 12.38 -19.81
C ILE A 187 16.25 13.75 -19.55
N GLY A 188 16.77 13.99 -18.35
CA GLY A 188 17.40 15.26 -17.98
C GLY A 188 18.67 15.58 -18.78
N SER A 189 19.27 14.60 -19.45
CA SER A 189 20.43 14.79 -20.32
C SER A 189 20.08 14.91 -21.82
N GLY A 190 18.80 14.80 -22.19
CA GLY A 190 18.34 14.86 -23.58
C GLY A 190 18.80 13.70 -24.46
N LYS A 191 19.13 12.54 -23.87
CA LYS A 191 19.65 11.35 -24.58
C LYS A 191 18.61 10.22 -24.65
N LEU A 192 17.36 10.58 -24.94
CA LEU A 192 16.27 9.60 -24.99
C LEU A 192 16.35 8.69 -26.22
N ASP A 193 16.69 9.29 -27.38
CA ASP A 193 16.79 8.69 -28.72
C ASP A 193 17.83 7.55 -28.84
N GLY A 194 18.53 7.20 -27.76
CA GLY A 194 19.43 6.06 -27.71
C GLY A 194 19.16 5.08 -26.57
N VAL A 195 18.07 5.21 -25.81
CA VAL A 195 17.70 4.23 -24.79
C VAL A 195 17.14 2.98 -25.48
N CYS A 196 17.82 1.85 -25.31
CA CYS A 196 17.45 0.61 -26.01
C CYS A 196 16.67 -0.38 -25.14
N ALA A 197 16.89 -0.36 -23.82
CA ALA A 197 16.27 -1.29 -22.87
C ALA A 197 16.31 -0.77 -21.42
N THR A 198 15.46 -1.31 -20.55
CA THR A 198 15.53 -1.11 -19.09
C THR A 198 15.92 -2.42 -18.43
N ALA A 199 16.91 -2.42 -17.54
CA ALA A 199 17.46 -3.62 -16.93
C ALA A 199 17.38 -3.62 -15.41
N VAL A 200 17.12 -4.81 -14.87
CA VAL A 200 17.24 -5.11 -13.45
C VAL A 200 18.65 -5.60 -13.19
N LEU A 201 19.35 -4.95 -12.27
CA LEU A 201 20.77 -5.17 -11.98
C LEU A 201 20.96 -5.63 -10.54
N LEU A 202 21.88 -6.58 -10.33
CA LEU A 202 22.37 -6.92 -9.01
C LEU A 202 23.30 -5.81 -8.48
N LYS A 203 22.99 -5.25 -7.30
CA LYS A 203 23.81 -4.22 -6.63
C LYS A 203 25.15 -4.82 -6.22
N ASN A 204 26.23 -4.16 -6.60
CA ASN A 204 27.59 -4.53 -6.19
C ASN A 204 28.17 -3.46 -5.27
N SER A 205 28.44 -3.83 -4.01
CA SER A 205 28.99 -2.91 -2.99
C SER A 205 30.37 -2.32 -3.34
N LYS A 206 31.10 -2.92 -4.30
CA LYS A 206 32.44 -2.48 -4.71
C LYS A 206 32.43 -1.52 -5.90
N HIS A 207 31.36 -1.48 -6.70
CA HIS A 207 31.28 -0.67 -7.90
C HIS A 207 29.85 -0.14 -8.06
N SER A 208 29.68 1.18 -7.96
CA SER A 208 28.39 1.86 -8.13
C SER A 208 27.91 1.92 -9.58
N GLN A 209 28.72 1.50 -10.54
CA GLN A 209 28.37 1.47 -11.96
C GLN A 209 27.92 0.05 -12.35
N GLY A 210 26.70 -0.04 -12.90
CA GLY A 210 26.14 -1.28 -13.44
C GLY A 210 27.04 -1.89 -14.52
N ARG A 211 26.99 -3.21 -14.68
CA ARG A 211 27.71 -3.96 -15.72
C ARG A 211 26.77 -4.96 -16.37
N TRP A 212 27.05 -5.30 -17.63
CA TRP A 212 26.25 -6.25 -18.40
C TRP A 212 26.17 -7.65 -17.77
N ASP A 213 27.19 -8.06 -17.03
CA ASP A 213 27.22 -9.33 -16.31
C ASP A 213 26.38 -9.33 -15.02
N HIS A 214 25.95 -8.16 -14.53
CA HIS A 214 25.06 -8.03 -13.37
C HIS A 214 23.58 -7.93 -13.75
N ILE A 215 23.24 -7.94 -15.05
CA ILE A 215 21.84 -7.90 -15.51
C ILE A 215 21.16 -9.21 -15.13
N VAL A 216 20.04 -9.12 -14.43
CA VAL A 216 19.20 -10.22 -13.98
C VAL A 216 18.07 -10.44 -15.00
N VAL A 217 17.35 -9.38 -15.35
CA VAL A 217 16.29 -9.33 -16.37
C VAL A 217 16.44 -8.06 -17.20
N LEU A 218 16.08 -8.15 -18.48
CA LEU A 218 16.07 -7.03 -19.41
C LEU A 218 14.67 -6.81 -19.96
N ALA A 219 14.21 -5.56 -20.05
CA ALA A 219 12.91 -5.19 -20.59
C ALA A 219 13.08 -4.28 -21.82
N LEU A 220 12.47 -4.67 -22.93
CA LEU A 220 12.46 -3.93 -24.19
C LEU A 220 11.10 -3.24 -24.34
N LEU A 221 11.13 -1.91 -24.41
CA LEU A 221 9.96 -1.10 -24.71
C LEU A 221 9.88 -0.91 -26.24
N ARG A 222 8.92 -1.57 -26.91
CA ARG A 222 8.71 -1.41 -28.36
C ARG A 222 7.24 -1.12 -28.66
N PRO A 223 6.95 -0.28 -29.65
CA PRO A 223 5.57 -0.04 -30.06
C PRO A 223 4.97 -1.30 -30.69
N ASP A 224 3.66 -1.46 -30.56
CA ASP A 224 2.84 -2.39 -31.35
C ASP A 224 3.20 -3.89 -31.23
N ILE A 225 3.57 -4.34 -30.03
CA ILE A 225 3.86 -5.75 -29.76
C ILE A 225 2.58 -6.60 -29.84
N GLY A 226 1.42 -6.01 -29.52
CA GLY A 226 0.10 -6.66 -29.58
C GLY A 226 -0.75 -6.41 -30.85
N MET A 227 -0.29 -5.59 -31.81
CA MET A 227 -1.09 -5.19 -32.99
C MET A 227 -0.81 -6.07 -34.21
N VAL A 228 -1.24 -7.33 -34.18
CA VAL A 228 -1.39 -8.17 -35.39
C VAL A 228 -2.77 -8.85 -35.36
N SER A 229 -3.44 -8.82 -36.51
CA SER A 229 -4.87 -8.99 -36.77
C SER A 229 -5.58 -10.22 -36.17
N VAL A 230 -6.91 -10.05 -36.00
CA VAL A 230 -8.00 -10.98 -35.61
C VAL A 230 -8.03 -12.36 -36.33
N GLN A 231 -7.07 -12.70 -37.18
CA GLN A 231 -7.08 -13.93 -37.99
C GLN A 231 -5.76 -14.72 -38.05
N SER A 232 -4.73 -14.36 -37.28
CA SER A 232 -3.47 -15.12 -37.25
C SER A 232 -2.94 -15.19 -35.82
N ASP A 233 -2.51 -16.39 -35.41
CA ASP A 233 -1.89 -16.70 -34.12
C ASP A 233 -0.96 -15.56 -33.64
N GLN A 234 -1.08 -15.19 -32.35
CA GLN A 234 -0.41 -14.06 -31.67
C GLN A 234 1.13 -14.15 -31.68
N HIS A 235 1.74 -14.01 -32.85
CA HIS A 235 3.18 -14.14 -33.01
C HIS A 235 3.85 -12.77 -33.00
N LEU A 236 4.91 -12.65 -32.18
CA LEU A 236 5.82 -11.51 -32.16
C LEU A 236 6.42 -11.26 -33.54
N SER A 237 6.66 -9.99 -33.87
CA SER A 237 7.34 -9.64 -35.11
C SER A 237 8.78 -10.20 -35.10
N PRO A 238 9.29 -10.69 -36.25
CA PRO A 238 10.66 -11.18 -36.37
C PRO A 238 11.72 -10.15 -35.94
N ALA A 239 11.45 -8.87 -36.14
CA ALA A 239 12.32 -7.77 -35.72
C ALA A 239 12.44 -7.66 -34.20
N VAL A 240 11.31 -7.68 -33.48
CA VAL A 240 11.30 -7.61 -32.00
C VAL A 240 11.92 -8.88 -31.39
N LEU A 241 11.65 -10.05 -31.98
CA LEU A 241 12.25 -11.30 -31.54
C LEU A 241 13.76 -11.33 -31.79
N GLY A 242 14.22 -10.93 -32.98
CA GLY A 242 15.65 -10.83 -33.31
C GLY A 242 16.40 -9.88 -32.37
N GLU A 243 15.79 -8.76 -32.01
CA GLU A 243 16.35 -7.82 -31.03
C GLU A 243 16.41 -8.42 -29.61
N ALA A 244 15.37 -9.13 -29.16
CA ALA A 244 15.38 -9.82 -27.88
C ALA A 244 16.51 -10.85 -27.80
N LEU A 245 16.68 -11.66 -28.85
CA LEU A 245 17.76 -12.64 -28.95
C LEU A 245 19.15 -11.99 -28.96
N PHE A 246 19.30 -10.86 -29.65
CA PHE A 246 20.54 -10.09 -29.66
C PHE A 246 20.95 -9.64 -28.24
N PHE A 247 20.03 -9.02 -27.50
CA PHE A 247 20.33 -8.58 -26.13
C PHE A 247 20.57 -9.75 -25.18
N ALA A 248 19.79 -10.83 -25.30
CA ALA A 248 19.99 -12.04 -24.50
C ALA A 248 21.40 -12.63 -24.70
N LEU A 249 21.84 -12.79 -25.95
CA LEU A 249 23.17 -13.31 -26.25
C LEU A 249 24.29 -12.40 -25.73
N ARG A 250 24.13 -11.07 -25.81
CA ARG A 250 25.09 -10.12 -25.22
C ARG A 250 25.20 -10.25 -23.70
N VAL A 251 24.09 -10.47 -23.01
CA VAL A 251 24.09 -10.73 -21.56
C VAL A 251 24.80 -12.04 -21.26
N LEU A 252 24.47 -13.13 -21.95
CA LEU A 252 25.12 -14.44 -21.78
C LEU A 252 26.65 -14.33 -22.00
N LEU A 253 27.09 -13.71 -23.10
CA LEU A 253 28.51 -13.48 -23.41
C LEU A 253 29.20 -12.62 -22.35
N SER A 254 28.50 -11.63 -21.79
CA SER A 254 29.06 -10.80 -20.71
C SER A 254 29.21 -11.60 -19.41
N ARG A 255 28.24 -12.46 -19.08
CA ARG A 255 28.28 -13.34 -17.90
C ARG A 255 29.41 -14.37 -18.00
N SER A 256 29.66 -14.95 -19.18
CA SER A 256 30.76 -15.91 -19.39
C SER A 256 32.15 -15.29 -19.23
N LEU A 257 32.27 -13.99 -19.52
CA LEU A 257 33.50 -13.21 -19.33
C LEU A 257 33.69 -12.72 -17.88
N SER A 258 32.66 -12.82 -17.03
CA SER A 258 32.72 -12.38 -15.65
C SER A 258 33.56 -13.32 -14.79
N ARG A 259 34.16 -12.77 -13.73
CA ARG A 259 34.91 -13.53 -12.72
C ARG A 259 34.11 -13.73 -11.42
N SER A 260 32.88 -13.23 -11.36
CA SER A 260 32.03 -13.32 -10.17
C SER A 260 31.45 -14.73 -10.04
N SER A 261 31.64 -15.37 -8.89
CA SER A 261 31.14 -16.73 -8.62
C SER A 261 29.62 -16.83 -8.67
N THR A 262 28.91 -15.76 -8.31
CA THR A 262 27.44 -15.69 -8.36
C THR A 262 26.93 -15.60 -9.80
N VAL A 263 27.66 -14.89 -10.66
CA VAL A 263 27.30 -14.73 -12.08
C VAL A 263 27.66 -15.99 -12.88
N LEU A 264 28.79 -16.62 -12.57
CA LEU A 264 29.28 -17.84 -13.22
C LEU A 264 28.40 -19.07 -12.94
N ARG A 265 27.61 -19.08 -11.87
CA ARG A 265 26.64 -20.16 -11.58
C ARG A 265 25.35 -20.05 -12.39
N ASN A 266 25.07 -18.87 -12.96
CA ASN A 266 23.80 -18.50 -13.59
C ASN A 266 24.03 -17.95 -15.02
N SER A 267 25.03 -18.50 -15.72
CA SER A 267 25.50 -18.00 -17.01
C SER A 267 24.63 -18.42 -18.20
N ASP A 268 23.69 -19.33 -18.02
CA ASP A 268 23.17 -20.13 -19.14
C ASP A 268 21.75 -19.77 -19.55
N SER A 269 21.02 -18.95 -18.77
CA SER A 269 19.65 -18.52 -19.08
C SER A 269 19.42 -17.03 -18.86
N VAL A 270 18.67 -16.39 -19.75
CA VAL A 270 18.29 -14.97 -19.65
C VAL A 270 16.83 -14.81 -20.06
N TYR A 271 16.06 -14.14 -19.19
CA TYR A 271 14.71 -13.67 -19.51
C TYR A 271 14.76 -12.24 -20.05
N VAL A 272 14.08 -12.03 -21.17
CA VAL A 272 13.86 -10.74 -21.80
C VAL A 272 12.37 -10.47 -21.83
N LEU A 273 11.96 -9.38 -21.17
CA LEU A 273 10.59 -8.90 -21.15
C LEU A 273 10.36 -8.01 -22.38
N LEU A 274 9.24 -8.21 -23.04
CA LEU A 274 8.77 -7.41 -24.16
C LEU A 274 7.56 -6.63 -23.69
N VAL A 275 7.58 -5.32 -23.87
CA VAL A 275 6.57 -4.42 -23.30
C VAL A 275 6.21 -3.34 -24.32
N ASP A 276 4.91 -3.09 -24.49
CA ASP A 276 4.39 -1.90 -25.17
C ASP A 276 3.51 -1.06 -24.22
N SER A 277 2.76 -0.07 -24.74
CA SER A 277 1.89 0.78 -23.91
C SER A 277 0.70 0.06 -23.23
N GLN A 278 0.39 -1.18 -23.61
CA GLN A 278 -0.80 -1.94 -23.18
C GLN A 278 -0.52 -3.41 -22.88
N PHE A 279 0.40 -4.05 -23.60
CA PHE A 279 0.67 -5.47 -23.61
C PHE A 279 2.10 -5.79 -23.17
N GLY A 280 2.30 -7.01 -22.69
CA GLY A 280 3.60 -7.55 -22.36
C GLY A 280 3.72 -9.03 -22.71
N GLY A 281 4.97 -9.47 -22.84
CA GLY A 281 5.34 -10.86 -23.11
C GLY A 281 6.76 -11.14 -22.64
N VAL A 282 7.18 -12.39 -22.72
CA VAL A 282 8.45 -12.89 -22.19
C VAL A 282 9.13 -13.81 -23.21
N VAL A 283 10.41 -13.57 -23.43
CA VAL A 283 11.30 -14.45 -24.19
C VAL A 283 12.38 -14.96 -23.24
N ASN A 284 12.53 -16.28 -23.14
CA ASN A 284 13.63 -16.90 -22.40
C ASN A 284 14.60 -17.55 -23.38
N VAL A 285 15.88 -17.25 -23.22
CA VAL A 285 16.97 -17.82 -24.01
C VAL A 285 17.89 -18.57 -23.08
N GLN A 286 18.00 -19.88 -23.30
CA GLN A 286 18.86 -20.77 -22.53
C GLN A 286 19.81 -21.54 -23.45
N GLY A 287 21.11 -21.58 -23.15
CA GLY A 287 22.05 -22.34 -23.98
C GLY A 287 23.47 -22.34 -23.44
N ASP A 288 24.24 -23.36 -23.86
CA ASP A 288 25.65 -23.49 -23.50
C ASP A 288 26.55 -22.72 -24.48
N LEU A 289 27.18 -21.65 -24.00
CA LEU A 289 28.09 -20.83 -24.80
C LEU A 289 29.40 -21.53 -25.17
N ASN A 290 29.74 -22.67 -24.54
CA ASN A 290 30.94 -23.43 -24.93
C ASN A 290 30.83 -24.03 -26.33
N LYS A 291 29.60 -24.13 -26.86
CA LYS A 291 29.33 -24.60 -28.22
C LYS A 291 29.33 -23.48 -29.28
N LEU A 292 29.39 -22.21 -28.84
CA LEU A 292 29.44 -21.07 -29.75
C LEU A 292 30.80 -21.02 -30.46
N ASN A 293 30.78 -20.93 -31.79
CA ASN A 293 31.98 -20.70 -32.57
C ASN A 293 32.38 -19.22 -32.51
N PHE A 294 33.61 -18.92 -32.09
CA PHE A 294 34.13 -17.57 -31.97
C PHE A 294 34.93 -17.15 -33.22
N ASP A 295 34.35 -17.32 -34.41
CA ASP A 295 34.95 -16.77 -35.63
C ASP A 295 34.75 -15.26 -35.69
N LEU A 296 35.86 -14.51 -35.71
CA LEU A 296 35.87 -13.06 -35.70
C LEU A 296 35.50 -12.44 -37.07
N ASN A 297 35.45 -13.24 -38.14
CA ASN A 297 35.07 -12.76 -39.48
C ASN A 297 33.56 -12.84 -39.72
N ASN A 298 32.89 -13.85 -39.16
CA ASN A 298 31.47 -14.14 -39.38
C ASN A 298 30.68 -14.19 -38.05
N VAL A 299 30.78 -13.11 -37.26
CA VAL A 299 30.24 -13.04 -35.89
C VAL A 299 28.72 -13.25 -35.85
N TYR A 300 27.98 -12.68 -36.80
CA TYR A 300 26.50 -12.77 -36.85
C TYR A 300 26.01 -14.14 -37.33
N GLU A 301 26.68 -14.74 -38.32
CA GLU A 301 26.37 -16.11 -38.75
C GLU A 301 26.64 -17.13 -37.65
N CYS A 302 27.78 -17.01 -36.96
CA CYS A 302 28.11 -17.89 -35.83
C CYS A 302 27.09 -17.78 -34.69
N ALA A 303 26.65 -16.55 -34.37
CA ALA A 303 25.59 -16.31 -33.40
C ALA A 303 24.25 -16.90 -33.85
N ALA A 304 23.88 -16.72 -35.12
CA ALA A 304 22.65 -17.27 -35.69
C ALA A 304 22.65 -18.80 -35.71
N GLU A 305 23.77 -19.44 -36.05
CA GLU A 305 23.90 -20.90 -36.00
C GLU A 305 23.74 -21.46 -34.58
N TRP A 306 24.37 -20.82 -33.60
CA TRP A 306 24.24 -21.22 -32.20
C TRP A 306 22.80 -21.07 -31.70
N ILE A 307 22.12 -19.97 -32.06
CA ILE A 307 20.70 -19.77 -31.75
C ILE A 307 19.84 -20.89 -32.33
N LYS A 308 20.10 -21.29 -33.58
CA LYS A 308 19.31 -22.32 -34.28
C LYS A 308 19.55 -23.74 -33.75
N LYS A 309 20.79 -24.07 -33.35
CA LYS A 309 21.22 -25.46 -33.07
C LYS A 309 21.43 -25.75 -31.58
N ASP A 310 21.88 -24.77 -30.80
CA ASP A 310 22.42 -24.96 -29.46
C ASP A 310 21.70 -24.16 -28.36
N ALA A 311 20.77 -23.26 -28.73
CA ALA A 311 19.93 -22.52 -27.80
C ALA A 311 18.51 -23.11 -27.73
N LYS A 312 17.96 -23.16 -26.51
CA LYS A 312 16.53 -23.37 -26.25
C LYS A 312 15.87 -22.01 -26.07
N ILE A 313 14.93 -21.69 -26.95
CA ILE A 313 14.17 -20.45 -26.93
C ILE A 313 12.72 -20.77 -26.59
N THR A 314 12.18 -20.11 -25.57
CA THR A 314 10.76 -20.16 -25.24
C THR A 314 10.16 -18.76 -25.25
N VAL A 315 8.93 -18.66 -25.75
CA VAL A 315 8.25 -17.39 -26.02
C VAL A 315 6.82 -17.46 -25.48
N SER A 316 6.43 -16.50 -24.64
CA SER A 316 5.07 -16.43 -24.12
C SER A 316 4.09 -15.84 -25.12
N SER A 317 2.79 -16.02 -24.84
CA SER A 317 1.76 -15.18 -25.43
C SER A 317 1.97 -13.71 -25.07
N VAL A 318 1.45 -12.81 -25.91
CA VAL A 318 1.43 -11.38 -25.65
C VAL A 318 0.08 -11.04 -25.06
N ASP A 319 0.07 -10.69 -23.78
CA ASP A 319 -1.14 -10.47 -22.99
C ASP A 319 -1.16 -9.07 -22.39
N ARG A 320 -2.35 -8.63 -21.99
CA ARG A 320 -2.54 -7.29 -21.46
C ARG A 320 -1.84 -7.13 -20.10
N VAL A 321 -1.14 -6.01 -19.92
CA VAL A 321 -0.48 -5.62 -18.68
C VAL A 321 -1.09 -4.33 -18.13
N TRP A 322 -1.28 -3.32 -19.00
CA TRP A 322 -1.85 -2.03 -18.60
C TRP A 322 -3.30 -1.89 -19.05
N ASN A 323 -4.11 -1.31 -18.16
CA ASN A 323 -5.46 -0.91 -18.50
C ASN A 323 -5.46 0.38 -19.35
N LYS A 324 -6.64 0.84 -19.80
CA LYS A 324 -6.75 2.03 -20.68
C LYS A 324 -6.22 3.33 -20.02
N LEU A 325 -6.13 3.35 -18.69
CA LEU A 325 -5.65 4.47 -17.89
C LEU A 325 -4.14 4.39 -17.60
N GLY A 326 -3.45 3.34 -18.06
CA GLY A 326 -2.02 3.16 -17.83
C GLY A 326 -1.66 2.50 -16.50
N ASN A 327 -2.64 1.98 -15.75
CA ASN A 327 -2.36 1.25 -14.51
C ASN A 327 -2.08 -0.22 -14.82
N ALA A 328 -1.00 -0.77 -14.26
CA ALA A 328 -0.76 -2.21 -14.34
C ALA A 328 -1.84 -2.97 -13.57
N ASN A 329 -2.40 -4.00 -14.20
CA ASN A 329 -3.29 -4.94 -13.53
C ASN A 329 -2.48 -6.16 -13.09
N TRP A 330 -2.18 -6.24 -11.79
CA TRP A 330 -1.26 -7.24 -11.24
C TRP A 330 -1.75 -8.69 -11.31
N GLY A 331 -3.06 -8.90 -11.51
CA GLY A 331 -3.66 -10.23 -11.68
C GLY A 331 -3.92 -10.63 -13.14
N ASP A 332 -3.60 -9.78 -14.12
CA ASP A 332 -3.73 -10.15 -15.54
C ASP A 332 -2.60 -11.09 -15.96
N ILE A 333 -2.89 -11.99 -16.92
CA ILE A 333 -1.96 -13.03 -17.40
C ILE A 333 -0.63 -12.43 -17.86
N GLY A 334 -0.65 -11.32 -18.62
CA GLY A 334 0.57 -10.68 -19.11
C GLY A 334 1.44 -10.16 -17.96
N THR A 335 0.83 -9.57 -16.93
CA THR A 335 1.54 -9.10 -15.74
C THR A 335 2.13 -10.25 -14.95
N LEU A 336 1.37 -11.33 -14.76
CA LEU A 336 1.82 -12.53 -14.06
C LEU A 336 2.99 -13.21 -14.80
N GLN A 337 2.95 -13.29 -16.13
CA GLN A 337 4.07 -13.82 -16.93
C GLN A 337 5.34 -12.99 -16.72
N VAL A 338 5.23 -11.66 -16.77
CA VAL A 338 6.36 -10.76 -16.55
C VAL A 338 6.92 -10.89 -15.13
N LEU A 339 6.05 -10.89 -14.11
CA LEU A 339 6.47 -11.03 -12.72
C LEU A 339 7.07 -12.41 -12.43
N LEU A 340 6.53 -13.48 -13.01
CA LEU A 340 7.03 -14.83 -12.83
C LEU A 340 8.42 -14.99 -13.47
N ALA A 341 8.66 -14.37 -14.64
CA ALA A 341 9.99 -14.30 -15.24
C ALA A 341 11.00 -13.56 -14.35
N VAL A 342 10.57 -12.45 -13.72
CA VAL A 342 11.38 -11.71 -12.74
C VAL A 342 11.66 -12.56 -11.50
N TYR A 343 10.64 -13.25 -10.97
CA TYR A 343 10.77 -14.15 -9.83
C TYR A 343 11.78 -15.28 -10.10
N HIS A 344 11.63 -16.01 -11.21
CA HIS A 344 12.56 -17.09 -11.57
C HIS A 344 13.99 -16.57 -11.73
N SER A 345 14.15 -15.38 -12.29
CA SER A 345 15.46 -14.72 -12.40
C SER A 345 16.01 -14.32 -11.02
N MET A 346 15.17 -13.85 -10.09
CA MET A 346 15.60 -13.57 -8.71
C MET A 346 16.04 -14.85 -7.99
N VAL A 347 15.29 -15.95 -8.13
CA VAL A 347 15.65 -17.26 -7.54
C VAL A 347 17.00 -17.75 -8.08
N GLN A 348 17.26 -17.60 -9.38
CA GLN A 348 18.56 -17.94 -9.96
C GLN A 348 19.71 -17.18 -9.26
N PHE A 349 19.57 -15.87 -9.06
CA PHE A 349 20.65 -15.03 -8.53
C PHE A 349 20.78 -15.01 -6.99
N CYS A 350 19.66 -15.09 -6.26
CA CYS A 350 19.61 -15.00 -4.80
C CYS A 350 19.49 -16.35 -4.10
N GLY A 351 19.24 -17.44 -4.84
CA GLY A 351 18.97 -18.76 -4.28
C GLY A 351 17.51 -18.95 -3.89
N ALA A 352 17.21 -20.03 -3.18
CA ALA A 352 15.84 -20.36 -2.79
C ALA A 352 15.24 -19.27 -1.86
N PRO A 353 13.98 -18.86 -2.08
CA PRO A 353 13.29 -17.92 -1.20
C PRO A 353 13.00 -18.55 0.17
N LYS A 354 12.65 -17.71 1.16
CA LYS A 354 12.27 -18.17 2.51
C LYS A 354 10.91 -18.86 2.50
N TYR A 355 10.01 -18.36 1.67
CA TYR A 355 8.69 -18.94 1.43
C TYR A 355 8.66 -19.44 0.00
N SER A 356 8.29 -20.70 -0.21
CA SER A 356 8.12 -21.22 -1.56
C SER A 356 6.79 -20.75 -2.17
N LEU A 357 6.73 -20.78 -3.50
CA LEU A 357 5.53 -20.44 -4.26
C LEU A 357 4.34 -21.32 -3.83
N ASP A 358 4.57 -22.63 -3.69
CA ASP A 358 3.52 -23.59 -3.30
C ASP A 358 3.02 -23.39 -1.86
N GLU A 359 3.92 -23.05 -0.92
CA GLU A 359 3.54 -22.78 0.47
C GLU A 359 2.62 -21.55 0.59
N LEU A 360 3.00 -20.43 -0.06
CA LEU A 360 2.16 -19.23 -0.02
C LEU A 360 0.84 -19.43 -0.75
N ALA A 361 0.87 -20.09 -1.91
CA ALA A 361 -0.35 -20.39 -2.65
C ALA A 361 -1.31 -21.30 -1.87
N THR A 362 -0.80 -22.30 -1.14
CA THR A 362 -1.62 -23.19 -0.31
C THR A 362 -2.17 -22.47 0.92
N GLU A 363 -1.38 -21.64 1.59
CA GLU A 363 -1.85 -20.81 2.71
C GLU A 363 -2.95 -19.83 2.28
N HIS A 364 -2.72 -19.09 1.20
CA HIS A 364 -3.66 -18.11 0.67
C HIS A 364 -4.92 -18.76 0.09
N SER A 365 -4.78 -19.85 -0.66
CA SER A 365 -5.94 -20.60 -1.17
C SER A 365 -6.76 -21.21 -0.04
N SER A 366 -6.14 -21.70 1.05
CA SER A 366 -6.85 -22.17 2.25
C SER A 366 -7.63 -21.02 2.89
N ARG A 367 -7.01 -19.83 3.04
CA ARG A 367 -7.67 -18.62 3.54
C ARG A 367 -8.86 -18.20 2.67
N LEU A 368 -8.71 -18.25 1.35
CA LEU A 368 -9.82 -17.99 0.41
C LEU A 368 -10.92 -19.03 0.51
N GLN A 369 -10.58 -20.32 0.65
CA GLN A 369 -11.54 -21.39 0.83
C GLN A 369 -12.29 -21.26 2.16
N SER A 370 -11.61 -20.90 3.25
CA SER A 370 -12.25 -20.57 4.53
C SER A 370 -13.25 -19.44 4.35
N ARG A 371 -12.86 -18.31 3.73
CA ARG A 371 -13.78 -17.20 3.44
C ARG A 371 -14.95 -17.60 2.54
N ARG A 372 -14.72 -18.44 1.53
CA ARG A 372 -15.78 -18.97 0.65
C ARG A 372 -16.70 -19.91 1.40
N SER A 373 -16.18 -20.76 2.28
CA SER A 373 -16.97 -21.67 3.10
C SER A 373 -17.79 -20.94 4.16
N GLU A 374 -17.26 -19.87 4.76
CA GLU A 374 -17.97 -18.96 5.66
C GLU A 374 -19.14 -18.28 4.92
N ARG A 375 -18.93 -17.85 3.67
CA ARG A 375 -20.02 -17.30 2.83
C ARG A 375 -21.04 -18.36 2.41
N HIS A 376 -20.62 -19.58 2.06
CA HIS A 376 -21.53 -20.67 1.68
C HIS A 376 -22.30 -21.29 2.87
N LEU A 377 -21.80 -21.15 4.10
CA LEU A 377 -22.53 -21.57 5.30
C LEU A 377 -23.75 -20.67 5.54
N VAL A 378 -23.66 -19.39 5.15
CA VAL A 378 -24.78 -18.44 5.18
C VAL A 378 -25.86 -18.83 4.16
N ASP A 379 -25.48 -19.26 2.95
CA ASP A 379 -26.43 -19.69 1.91
C ASP A 379 -27.16 -21.01 2.21
N ARG A 380 -26.58 -21.90 3.03
CA ARG A 380 -27.22 -23.20 3.38
C ARG A 380 -28.29 -23.10 4.46
N GLN A 381 -28.37 -21.99 5.20
CA GLN A 381 -29.46 -21.77 6.16
C GLN A 381 -30.74 -21.25 5.49
N SER A 382 -30.66 -20.73 4.26
CA SER A 382 -31.81 -20.39 3.43
C SER A 382 -32.16 -21.53 2.46
N ASN A 383 -33.01 -22.45 2.90
CA ASN A 383 -33.51 -23.54 2.05
C ASN A 383 -34.47 -23.00 0.97
N GLY A 384 -34.05 -23.07 -0.29
CA GLY A 384 -34.93 -22.85 -1.45
C GLY A 384 -34.23 -23.16 -2.76
N ASN A 385 -34.50 -24.34 -3.32
CA ASN A 385 -34.10 -24.85 -4.64
C ASN A 385 -33.59 -23.81 -5.66
N GLY A 386 -32.29 -23.85 -5.95
CA GLY A 386 -31.66 -23.14 -7.07
C GLY A 386 -30.50 -23.94 -7.65
N LEU A 387 -30.80 -24.86 -8.56
CA LEU A 387 -29.81 -25.49 -9.44
C LEU A 387 -29.22 -24.40 -10.37
N PHE A 388 -28.07 -23.83 -10.03
CA PHE A 388 -27.30 -23.04 -10.99
C PHE A 388 -25.98 -23.71 -11.33
N ARG A 389 -26.01 -24.29 -12.54
CA ARG A 389 -24.93 -24.92 -13.28
C ARG A 389 -23.99 -23.83 -13.79
N PHE A 390 -22.71 -23.92 -13.43
CA PHE A 390 -21.64 -23.14 -14.02
C PHE A 390 -21.59 -23.35 -15.54
N GLN A 391 -21.87 -22.29 -16.32
CA GLN A 391 -21.43 -22.16 -17.71
C GLN A 391 -20.91 -20.75 -17.96
N GLN A 392 -19.65 -20.69 -18.37
CA GLN A 392 -19.00 -19.52 -18.93
C GLN A 392 -19.86 -18.92 -20.06
N ARG A 393 -20.21 -17.65 -19.95
CA ARG A 393 -20.24 -16.70 -21.07
C ARG A 393 -20.29 -15.28 -20.54
N SER A 394 -19.43 -14.47 -21.11
CA SER A 394 -19.17 -13.06 -20.90
C SER A 394 -20.46 -12.23 -20.94
N HIS A 395 -20.95 -11.78 -19.80
CA HIS A 395 -21.79 -10.59 -19.65
C HIS A 395 -21.68 -10.12 -18.19
N SER A 396 -21.47 -8.82 -18.01
CA SER A 396 -21.51 -8.10 -16.73
C SER A 396 -22.73 -8.52 -15.91
N PRO A 397 -22.59 -8.92 -14.63
CA PRO A 397 -23.69 -8.77 -13.71
C PRO A 397 -23.73 -7.28 -13.37
N GLU A 398 -24.61 -6.58 -14.07
CA GLU A 398 -25.36 -5.46 -13.52
C GLU A 398 -25.68 -5.82 -12.06
N ILE A 399 -25.08 -5.10 -11.12
CA ILE A 399 -25.43 -5.20 -9.71
C ILE A 399 -26.89 -4.75 -9.68
N VAL A 400 -27.80 -5.71 -9.60
CA VAL A 400 -29.14 -5.45 -9.14
C VAL A 400 -28.93 -4.87 -7.75
N GLU A 401 -29.11 -3.56 -7.63
CA GLU A 401 -29.42 -2.93 -6.36
C GLU A 401 -30.48 -3.81 -5.73
N VAL A 402 -30.10 -4.53 -4.69
CA VAL A 402 -31.09 -5.04 -3.76
C VAL A 402 -31.69 -3.76 -3.20
N GLN A 403 -32.81 -3.36 -3.80
CA GLN A 403 -33.74 -2.42 -3.20
C GLN A 403 -33.81 -2.79 -1.73
N GLU A 404 -33.53 -1.83 -0.85
CA GLU A 404 -34.02 -1.87 0.52
C GLU A 404 -35.55 -1.97 0.41
N GLU A 405 -36.05 -3.20 0.24
CA GLU A 405 -37.46 -3.51 0.31
C GLU A 405 -37.89 -3.12 1.71
N GLY A 406 -38.82 -2.17 1.72
CA GLY A 406 -39.13 -1.33 2.87
C GLY A 406 -39.35 -2.13 4.14
N THR A 407 -38.78 -1.57 5.22
CA THR A 407 -39.36 -1.55 6.57
C THR A 407 -40.43 -2.63 6.77
N VAL A 408 -40.01 -3.88 6.94
CA VAL A 408 -40.85 -4.84 7.64
C VAL A 408 -40.82 -4.33 9.07
N ASP A 409 -41.99 -3.85 9.50
CA ASP A 409 -42.31 -3.32 10.82
C ASP A 409 -42.16 -4.44 11.87
N VAL A 410 -40.92 -4.90 12.08
CA VAL A 410 -40.52 -5.73 13.20
C VAL A 410 -40.24 -4.75 14.32
N LYS A 411 -41.21 -4.62 15.24
CA LYS A 411 -41.01 -3.88 16.49
C LYS A 411 -39.66 -4.29 17.09
N PRO A 412 -38.66 -3.39 17.17
CA PRO A 412 -37.44 -3.71 17.87
C PRO A 412 -37.83 -3.88 19.34
N ASP A 413 -37.51 -5.02 19.94
CA ASP A 413 -37.50 -5.16 21.38
C ASP A 413 -36.65 -4.01 21.94
N GLU A 414 -37.23 -3.26 22.88
CA GLU A 414 -36.80 -1.95 23.33
C GLU A 414 -35.29 -1.87 23.58
N ILE A 415 -34.56 -1.15 22.71
CA ILE A 415 -33.26 -0.57 23.07
C ILE A 415 -33.51 0.21 24.36
N LEU A 416 -32.92 -0.23 25.46
CA LEU A 416 -33.08 0.37 26.79
C LEU A 416 -32.53 1.80 26.79
N LYS A 417 -33.35 2.74 26.35
CA LYS A 417 -33.06 4.17 26.41
C LYS A 417 -33.16 4.58 27.88
N LEU A 418 -32.05 5.07 28.43
CA LEU A 418 -32.06 5.65 29.78
C LEU A 418 -33.00 6.86 29.80
N GLU A 419 -33.94 6.84 30.73
CA GLU A 419 -34.90 7.93 30.91
C GLU A 419 -34.25 9.14 31.61
N ILE A 420 -34.70 10.34 31.24
CA ILE A 420 -34.33 11.57 31.94
C ILE A 420 -34.76 11.46 33.41
N GLY A 421 -33.85 11.76 34.32
CA GLY A 421 -34.02 11.66 35.76
C GLY A 421 -33.50 10.34 36.37
N SER A 422 -33.20 9.33 35.55
CA SER A 422 -32.60 8.07 36.03
C SER A 422 -31.17 8.28 36.56
N ILE A 423 -30.78 7.50 37.57
CA ILE A 423 -29.43 7.49 38.13
C ILE A 423 -28.72 6.22 37.71
N VAL A 424 -27.61 6.38 36.99
CA VAL A 424 -26.73 5.31 36.55
C VAL A 424 -25.54 5.24 37.49
N PHE A 425 -25.32 4.08 38.10
CA PHE A 425 -24.12 3.83 38.88
C PHE A 425 -23.05 3.23 37.99
N MET A 426 -21.87 3.84 37.97
CA MET A 426 -20.70 3.32 37.30
C MET A 426 -19.77 2.69 38.34
N GLU A 427 -19.43 1.43 38.10
CA GLU A 427 -18.41 0.68 38.83
C GLU A 427 -17.06 0.83 38.10
N ASP A 428 -16.09 1.42 38.79
CA ASP A 428 -14.67 1.38 38.44
C ASP A 428 -13.93 0.55 39.50
N SER A 429 -12.76 0.05 39.13
CA SER A 429 -11.82 -0.81 39.87
C SER A 429 -11.71 -0.52 41.38
N ASN A 430 -11.90 0.72 41.81
CA ASN A 430 -11.75 1.16 43.20
C ASN A 430 -12.92 2.01 43.76
N CYS A 431 -13.93 2.42 42.96
CA CYS A 431 -14.99 3.35 43.40
C CYS A 431 -16.29 3.18 42.60
N GLN A 432 -17.45 3.41 43.26
CA GLN A 432 -18.76 3.51 42.61
C GLN A 432 -19.15 4.99 42.51
N LYS A 433 -19.41 5.49 41.30
CA LYS A 433 -19.83 6.88 41.06
C LYS A 433 -21.23 6.92 40.44
N GLY A 434 -22.10 7.78 40.95
CA GLY A 434 -23.46 7.95 40.43
C GLY A 434 -23.56 9.13 39.46
N PHE A 435 -24.26 8.94 38.34
CA PHE A 435 -24.57 9.97 37.36
C PHE A 435 -26.07 10.03 37.11
N GLN A 436 -26.68 11.20 37.28
CA GLN A 436 -28.08 11.44 36.95
C GLN A 436 -28.19 11.95 35.50
N ILE A 437 -29.07 11.33 34.72
CA ILE A 437 -29.33 11.70 33.32
C ILE A 437 -30.26 12.93 33.29
N ASN A 438 -29.85 14.00 32.61
CA ASN A 438 -30.61 15.24 32.54
C ASN A 438 -31.21 15.48 31.15
N ASP A 439 -30.51 15.07 30.09
CA ASP A 439 -30.91 15.30 28.72
C ASP A 439 -30.35 14.21 27.79
N ILE A 440 -31.05 13.96 26.68
CA ILE A 440 -30.60 13.10 25.57
C ILE A 440 -30.20 14.06 24.45
N ARG A 441 -28.91 14.11 24.10
CA ARG A 441 -28.38 15.18 23.25
C ARG A 441 -28.38 14.88 21.77
N THR A 442 -28.33 13.61 21.40
CA THR A 442 -28.20 13.19 20.01
C THR A 442 -29.05 11.95 19.76
N GLU A 443 -29.76 11.94 18.63
CA GLU A 443 -30.37 10.74 18.03
C GLU A 443 -29.32 9.87 17.30
N SER A 444 -28.04 9.98 17.69
CA SER A 444 -26.98 9.12 17.16
C SER A 444 -27.13 7.71 17.71
N GLU A 445 -26.58 6.73 16.99
CA GLU A 445 -26.45 5.36 17.48
C GLU A 445 -24.97 5.09 17.85
N PRO A 446 -24.63 4.91 19.14
CA PRO A 446 -25.49 4.96 20.34
C PRO A 446 -25.84 6.41 20.76
N PRO A 447 -26.94 6.58 21.53
CA PRO A 447 -27.37 7.89 22.01
C PRO A 447 -26.37 8.46 23.01
N ILE A 448 -26.15 9.77 22.91
CA ILE A 448 -25.28 10.53 23.83
C ILE A 448 -26.15 11.21 24.89
N TYR A 449 -25.89 10.91 26.15
CA TYR A 449 -26.63 11.47 27.29
C TYR A 449 -25.83 12.60 27.93
N GLY A 450 -26.50 13.69 28.32
CA GLY A 450 -25.92 14.65 29.25
C GLY A 450 -26.27 14.25 30.68
N ALA A 451 -25.24 14.17 31.52
CA ALA A 451 -25.35 13.67 32.87
C ALA A 451 -24.63 14.56 33.88
N VAL A 452 -25.14 14.59 35.10
CA VAL A 452 -24.57 15.32 36.24
C VAL A 452 -24.15 14.31 37.31
N PRO A 453 -22.93 14.39 37.86
CA PRO A 453 -22.52 13.49 38.92
C PRO A 453 -23.32 13.80 40.20
N VAL A 454 -23.76 12.76 40.90
CA VAL A 454 -24.54 12.90 42.14
C VAL A 454 -23.73 13.62 43.23
N GLU A 455 -22.41 13.43 43.23
CA GLU A 455 -21.47 14.01 44.20
C GLU A 455 -21.19 15.51 43.95
N GLU A 456 -21.26 15.97 42.69
CA GLU A 456 -20.89 17.33 42.28
C GLU A 456 -21.94 17.92 41.32
N PRO A 457 -23.13 18.31 41.82
CA PRO A 457 -24.25 18.71 40.97
C PRO A 457 -24.02 19.97 40.12
N THR A 458 -22.91 20.67 40.34
CA THR A 458 -22.51 21.86 39.59
C THR A 458 -21.78 21.56 38.28
N LYS A 459 -21.38 20.30 38.03
CA LYS A 459 -20.68 19.91 36.80
C LYS A 459 -21.57 19.08 35.89
N SER A 460 -21.38 19.21 34.59
CA SER A 460 -22.08 18.40 33.58
C SER A 460 -21.07 17.67 32.72
N TYR A 461 -21.43 16.44 32.33
CA TYR A 461 -20.62 15.55 31.51
C TYR A 461 -21.42 14.93 30.37
N LEU A 462 -20.73 14.49 29.32
CA LEU A 462 -21.28 13.63 28.29
C LEU A 462 -21.06 12.18 28.67
N LEU A 463 -22.13 11.39 28.58
CA LEU A 463 -22.18 10.00 28.97
C LEU A 463 -22.50 9.16 27.72
N TYR A 464 -21.62 8.21 27.43
CA TYR A 464 -21.78 7.22 26.37
C TYR A 464 -22.03 5.87 27.02
N VAL A 465 -23.12 5.22 26.61
CA VAL A 465 -23.54 3.92 27.13
C VAL A 465 -23.61 2.96 25.95
N GLY A 466 -22.84 1.87 26.00
CA GLY A 466 -22.90 0.83 24.96
C GLY A 466 -24.06 -0.14 25.18
N SER A 467 -24.07 -1.25 24.44
CA SER A 467 -25.01 -2.37 24.71
C SER A 467 -24.38 -3.40 25.66
N SER A 468 -25.21 -4.24 26.30
CA SER A 468 -24.71 -5.27 27.22
C SER A 468 -24.21 -6.51 26.48
N PRO A 469 -23.08 -7.12 26.90
CA PRO A 469 -22.57 -8.33 26.27
C PRO A 469 -23.52 -9.54 26.30
N SER A 470 -24.46 -9.58 27.25
CA SER A 470 -25.43 -10.68 27.38
C SER A 470 -26.60 -10.60 26.40
N HIS A 471 -26.75 -9.50 25.67
CA HIS A 471 -27.79 -9.30 24.65
C HIS A 471 -27.25 -9.41 23.22
N LEU A 472 -26.00 -9.87 23.02
CA LEU A 472 -25.32 -9.97 21.72
C LEU A 472 -25.82 -11.14 20.82
N GLU A 473 -27.11 -11.48 20.82
CA GLU A 473 -27.73 -12.37 19.82
C GLU A 473 -28.73 -11.59 18.96
N PRO A 474 -28.97 -11.99 17.70
CA PRO A 474 -28.19 -11.65 16.50
C PRO A 474 -28.48 -10.23 15.93
N ALA A 475 -28.80 -9.24 16.76
CA ALA A 475 -28.97 -7.86 16.27
C ALA A 475 -27.59 -7.19 16.06
N TRP A 476 -27.19 -7.01 14.79
CA TRP A 476 -25.92 -6.39 14.41
C TRP A 476 -25.74 -4.96 14.95
N GLU A 477 -26.85 -4.26 15.22
CA GLU A 477 -26.89 -2.89 15.76
C GLU A 477 -26.35 -2.80 17.20
N ASP A 478 -26.65 -3.78 18.06
CA ASP A 478 -26.20 -3.83 19.46
C ASP A 478 -24.70 -4.11 19.60
N MET A 479 -24.14 -4.88 18.67
CA MET A 479 -22.69 -5.09 18.57
C MET A 479 -21.94 -3.79 18.22
N ASN A 480 -22.55 -2.93 17.40
CA ASN A 480 -21.94 -1.68 16.93
C ASN A 480 -21.79 -0.68 18.09
N SER A 481 -22.85 -0.48 18.88
CA SER A 481 -22.85 0.41 20.04
C SER A 481 -21.86 -0.01 21.13
N TRP A 482 -21.79 -1.31 21.46
CA TRP A 482 -20.80 -1.84 22.39
C TRP A 482 -19.36 -1.59 21.92
N TYR A 483 -19.08 -1.88 20.64
CA TYR A 483 -17.77 -1.71 20.04
C TYR A 483 -17.35 -0.23 20.00
N GLN A 484 -18.27 0.67 19.65
CA GLN A 484 -18.00 2.10 19.56
C GLN A 484 -17.58 2.72 20.90
N VAL A 485 -18.29 2.44 21.99
CA VAL A 485 -17.95 2.99 23.32
C VAL A 485 -16.61 2.44 23.82
N GLN A 486 -16.35 1.15 23.61
CA GLN A 486 -15.06 0.53 23.94
C GLN A 486 -13.91 1.13 23.12
N ARG A 487 -14.11 1.30 21.81
CA ARG A 487 -13.10 1.89 20.92
C ARG A 487 -12.82 3.34 21.27
N GLN A 488 -13.86 4.13 21.54
CA GLN A 488 -13.71 5.50 22.02
C GLN A 488 -12.94 5.57 23.34
N THR A 489 -13.24 4.67 24.28
CA THR A 489 -12.50 4.55 25.55
C THR A 489 -11.02 4.23 25.31
N LYS A 490 -10.71 3.30 24.40
CA LYS A 490 -9.33 2.94 24.02
C LYS A 490 -8.60 4.14 23.40
N VAL A 491 -9.23 4.84 22.46
CA VAL A 491 -8.64 6.01 21.77
C VAL A 491 -8.33 7.14 22.76
N LEU A 492 -9.28 7.52 23.60
CA LEU A 492 -9.06 8.58 24.60
C LEU A 492 -8.03 8.18 25.66
N THR A 493 -7.96 6.90 26.02
CA THR A 493 -6.91 6.37 26.91
C THR A 493 -5.53 6.48 26.25
N LEU A 494 -5.41 6.12 24.97
CA LEU A 494 -4.17 6.24 24.21
C LEU A 494 -3.74 7.71 24.06
N MET A 495 -4.67 8.62 23.77
CA MET A 495 -4.40 10.06 23.71
C MET A 495 -3.86 10.57 25.05
N LYS A 496 -4.47 10.16 26.17
CA LYS A 496 -4.01 10.50 27.53
C LYS A 496 -2.63 9.91 27.84
N GLN A 497 -2.36 8.66 27.44
CA GLN A 497 -1.06 8.00 27.64
C GLN A 497 0.07 8.65 26.84
N ARG A 498 -0.23 9.17 25.65
CA ARG A 498 0.72 9.87 24.77
C ARG A 498 0.79 11.39 25.03
N ASP A 499 0.18 11.86 26.12
CA ASP A 499 0.12 13.27 26.51
C ASP A 499 -0.44 14.21 25.43
N ILE A 500 -1.36 13.70 24.61
CA ILE A 500 -2.08 14.50 23.62
C ILE A 500 -3.18 15.26 24.34
N SER A 501 -2.85 16.47 24.76
CA SER A 501 -3.81 17.39 25.36
C SER A 501 -4.12 18.53 24.40
N SER A 502 -5.39 18.66 24.05
CA SER A 502 -5.92 19.76 23.26
C SER A 502 -7.27 20.14 23.82
N ARG A 503 -7.54 21.44 23.98
CA ARG A 503 -8.85 21.94 24.41
C ARG A 503 -9.98 21.61 23.42
N TYR A 504 -9.62 21.14 22.22
CA TYR A 504 -10.53 20.79 21.12
C TYR A 504 -10.78 19.27 21.02
N ILE A 505 -10.17 18.48 21.90
CA ILE A 505 -10.39 17.04 22.06
C ILE A 505 -11.07 16.80 23.41
N PRO A 506 -12.08 15.92 23.51
CA PRO A 506 -12.75 15.62 24.76
C PRO A 506 -11.79 14.94 25.75
N GLN A 507 -11.89 15.33 27.02
CA GLN A 507 -11.17 14.69 28.10
C GLN A 507 -12.00 13.55 28.69
N MET A 508 -11.38 12.38 28.82
CA MET A 508 -11.96 11.26 29.55
C MET A 508 -11.93 11.55 31.06
N VAL A 509 -13.10 11.67 31.66
CA VAL A 509 -13.30 11.92 33.10
C VAL A 509 -13.33 10.60 33.86
N ALA A 510 -14.09 9.64 33.34
CA ALA A 510 -14.18 8.30 33.90
C ALA A 510 -14.63 7.29 32.84
N SER A 511 -14.34 6.02 33.06
CA SER A 511 -14.79 4.90 32.24
C SER A 511 -14.97 3.68 33.13
N GLY A 512 -15.98 2.86 32.87
CA GLY A 512 -16.24 1.68 33.70
C GLY A 512 -17.37 0.83 33.17
N ARG A 513 -18.08 0.17 34.08
CA ARG A 513 -19.28 -0.62 33.75
C ARG A 513 -20.47 -0.13 34.55
N VAL A 514 -21.66 -0.27 33.98
CA VAL A 514 -22.90 0.05 34.68
C VAL A 514 -23.21 -1.02 35.74
N GLY A 515 -23.43 -0.56 36.97
CA GLY A 515 -24.04 -1.30 38.07
C GLY A 515 -25.54 -0.99 38.14
N HIS A 516 -26.34 -1.98 38.54
CA HIS A 516 -27.79 -1.81 38.71
C HIS A 516 -28.16 -1.70 40.19
N PRO A 517 -29.29 -1.05 40.54
CA PRO A 517 -29.79 -1.04 41.91
C PRO A 517 -30.18 -2.46 42.37
N GLY A 518 -29.88 -2.81 43.63
CA GLY A 518 -30.20 -4.10 44.24
C GLY A 518 -29.03 -5.09 44.32
N PRO A 519 -29.20 -6.24 45.01
CA PRO A 519 -28.15 -7.26 45.11
C PRO A 519 -27.86 -7.87 43.73
N CYS A 520 -26.63 -7.69 43.25
CA CYS A 520 -26.17 -8.27 42.00
C CYS A 520 -25.77 -9.74 42.21
N ASN A 521 -26.36 -10.66 41.45
CA ASN A 521 -26.05 -12.10 41.52
C ASN A 521 -24.74 -12.47 40.80
N LYS A 522 -23.84 -11.52 40.53
CA LYS A 522 -22.55 -11.80 39.88
C LYS A 522 -21.67 -12.66 40.79
N PRO A 523 -21.28 -13.88 40.36
CA PRO A 523 -20.46 -14.76 41.19
C PRO A 523 -18.99 -14.32 41.30
N ASN A 524 -18.50 -13.40 40.45
CA ASN A 524 -17.14 -12.78 40.44
C ASN A 524 -17.09 -11.57 39.47
N SER A 525 -15.97 -10.83 39.39
CA SER A 525 -15.74 -9.70 38.44
C SER A 525 -15.87 -10.06 36.95
N SER A 526 -15.89 -11.35 36.63
CA SER A 526 -16.07 -11.91 35.27
C SER A 526 -17.41 -12.62 35.06
N GLY A 527 -18.32 -12.62 36.04
CA GLY A 527 -19.63 -13.27 35.93
C GLY A 527 -20.66 -12.39 35.21
N SER A 528 -21.63 -13.01 34.55
CA SER A 528 -22.81 -12.33 33.99
C SER A 528 -23.92 -12.24 35.04
N CYS A 529 -24.59 -11.09 35.10
CA CYS A 529 -25.88 -10.92 35.78
C CYS A 529 -26.96 -10.82 34.71
N GLY A 530 -28.16 -11.34 34.96
CA GLY A 530 -29.28 -11.26 34.02
C GLY A 530 -29.94 -9.88 33.92
N HIS A 531 -29.42 -8.84 34.59
CA HIS A 531 -29.96 -7.49 34.47
C HIS A 531 -29.42 -6.82 33.18
N PRO A 532 -30.28 -6.25 32.32
CA PRO A 532 -29.89 -5.79 30.98
C PRO A 532 -28.80 -4.72 30.94
N LEU A 533 -28.80 -3.79 31.89
CA LEU A 533 -27.77 -2.75 32.00
C LEU A 533 -26.51 -3.23 32.75
N CYS A 534 -26.50 -4.43 33.33
CA CYS A 534 -25.36 -4.86 34.13
C CYS A 534 -24.16 -5.18 33.24
N SER A 535 -22.98 -4.72 33.64
CA SER A 535 -21.73 -4.89 32.87
C SER A 535 -21.64 -4.12 31.55
N THR A 536 -22.66 -3.31 31.22
CA THR A 536 -22.64 -2.46 30.03
C THR A 536 -21.50 -1.43 30.12
N PRO A 537 -20.70 -1.26 29.06
CA PRO A 537 -19.60 -0.30 29.10
C PRO A 537 -20.14 1.14 29.11
N ILE A 538 -19.53 1.97 29.95
CA ILE A 538 -19.88 3.37 30.11
C ILE A 538 -18.63 4.24 30.06
N LEU A 539 -18.73 5.36 29.34
CA LEU A 539 -17.66 6.34 29.19
C LEU A 539 -18.22 7.74 29.51
N VAL A 540 -17.49 8.47 30.36
CA VAL A 540 -17.83 9.83 30.79
C VAL A 540 -16.76 10.78 30.28
N THR A 541 -17.17 11.83 29.57
CA THR A 541 -16.26 12.83 29.02
C THR A 541 -16.69 14.27 29.33
N SER A 542 -15.74 15.20 29.19
CA SER A 542 -15.93 16.64 29.29
C SER A 542 -15.19 17.30 28.12
N PRO A 543 -15.61 18.46 27.61
CA PRO A 543 -16.74 19.31 28.01
C PRO A 543 -18.10 18.89 27.43
N VAL A 544 -19.17 19.55 27.90
CA VAL A 544 -20.53 19.45 27.36
C VAL A 544 -20.83 20.67 26.50
N GLY A 545 -21.50 20.47 25.36
CA GLY A 545 -21.82 21.52 24.40
C GLY A 545 -23.01 21.18 23.50
N GLU A 546 -23.43 22.12 22.67
CA GLU A 546 -24.50 21.95 21.67
C GLU A 546 -23.92 21.45 20.34
N THR A 547 -24.52 20.45 19.71
CA THR A 547 -24.01 19.90 18.43
C THR A 547 -24.17 20.90 17.29
N ILE A 548 -23.31 20.80 16.26
CA ILE A 548 -23.47 21.60 15.04
C ILE A 548 -24.80 21.29 14.35
N SER A 549 -25.23 20.02 14.36
CA SER A 549 -26.55 19.61 13.83
C SER A 549 -27.70 20.42 14.45
N ASN A 550 -27.68 20.64 15.77
CA ASN A 550 -28.67 21.47 16.47
C ASN A 550 -28.50 22.98 16.17
N LEU A 551 -27.27 23.47 16.10
CA LEU A 551 -27.02 24.87 15.73
C LEU A 551 -27.54 25.20 14.33
N ILE A 552 -27.37 24.29 13.36
CA ILE A 552 -27.90 24.45 12.00
C ILE A 552 -29.42 24.46 12.03
N ARG A 553 -30.04 23.51 12.73
CA ARG A 553 -31.51 23.43 12.87
C ARG A 553 -32.10 24.70 13.48
N ASN A 554 -31.37 25.31 14.41
CA ASN A 554 -31.75 26.55 15.08
C ASN A 554 -31.35 27.83 14.31
N GLY A 555 -30.67 27.70 13.16
CA GLY A 555 -30.19 28.84 12.37
C GLY A 555 -29.08 29.66 13.02
N LEU A 556 -28.33 29.05 13.96
CA LEU A 556 -27.29 29.70 14.77
C LEU A 556 -25.86 29.39 14.29
N PHE A 557 -25.72 28.75 13.11
CA PHE A 557 -24.41 28.45 12.52
C PHE A 557 -24.08 29.45 11.41
N GLY A 558 -23.41 30.54 11.78
CA GLY A 558 -23.02 31.63 10.87
C GLY A 558 -21.56 31.53 10.39
N VAL A 559 -21.08 32.64 9.82
CA VAL A 559 -19.72 32.78 9.27
C VAL A 559 -18.66 32.63 10.35
N GLU A 560 -18.84 33.28 11.51
CA GLU A 560 -17.92 33.18 12.65
C GLU A 560 -17.86 31.75 13.19
N GLU A 561 -19.01 31.09 13.33
CA GLU A 561 -19.09 29.69 13.75
C GLU A 561 -18.37 28.78 12.77
N ALA A 562 -18.53 28.96 11.45
CA ALA A 562 -17.86 28.15 10.43
C ALA A 562 -16.33 28.30 10.49
N LEU A 563 -15.81 29.53 10.63
CA LEU A 563 -14.38 29.79 10.75
C LEU A 563 -13.78 29.18 12.01
N ARG A 564 -14.42 29.37 13.17
CA ARG A 564 -13.97 28.80 14.44
C ARG A 564 -14.08 27.28 14.44
N CYS A 565 -15.17 26.73 13.91
CA CYS A 565 -15.36 25.29 13.75
C CYS A 565 -14.23 24.67 12.92
N CYS A 566 -13.89 25.28 11.78
CA CYS A 566 -12.79 24.81 10.94
C CYS A 566 -11.45 24.83 11.71
N HIS A 567 -11.10 25.96 12.33
CA HIS A 567 -9.87 26.10 13.10
C HIS A 567 -9.76 25.09 14.25
N ASP A 568 -10.83 24.97 15.04
CA ASP A 568 -10.84 24.15 16.25
C ASP A 568 -10.84 22.66 15.93
N CYS A 569 -11.62 22.22 14.92
CA CYS A 569 -11.59 20.84 14.44
C CYS A 569 -10.22 20.53 13.82
N LEU A 570 -9.66 21.42 13.01
CA LEU A 570 -8.33 21.23 12.42
C LEU A 570 -7.24 21.13 13.51
N SER A 571 -7.39 21.86 14.62
CA SER A 571 -6.50 21.80 15.78
C SER A 571 -6.60 20.44 16.50
N ALA A 572 -7.81 19.88 16.62
CA ALA A 572 -8.02 18.54 17.16
C ALA A 572 -7.39 17.47 16.25
N LEU A 573 -7.61 17.57 14.94
CA LEU A 573 -7.04 16.65 13.95
C LEU A 573 -5.52 16.69 13.92
N ALA A 574 -4.91 17.88 13.99
CA ALA A 574 -3.46 18.03 14.05
C ALA A 574 -2.86 17.33 15.28
N ALA A 575 -3.49 17.50 16.44
CA ALA A 575 -3.07 16.85 17.68
C ALA A 575 -3.20 15.32 17.60
N ALA A 576 -4.32 14.80 17.09
CA ALA A 576 -4.54 13.36 16.94
C ALA A 576 -3.60 12.73 15.89
N SER A 577 -3.41 13.40 14.75
CA SER A 577 -2.54 12.96 13.65
C SER A 577 -1.08 12.79 14.08
N SER A 578 -0.60 13.63 15.01
CA SER A 578 0.76 13.49 15.61
C SER A 578 1.00 12.13 16.28
N ALA A 579 -0.06 11.42 16.65
CA ALA A 579 -0.01 10.07 17.20
C ALA A 579 -0.50 8.98 16.25
N GLY A 580 -0.72 9.31 14.97
CA GLY A 580 -1.22 8.37 13.97
C GLY A 580 -2.70 8.02 14.13
N ILE A 581 -3.46 8.81 14.88
CA ILE A 581 -4.90 8.60 15.09
C ILE A 581 -5.67 9.41 14.04
N ARG A 582 -6.56 8.75 13.29
CA ARG A 582 -7.46 9.39 12.32
C ARG A 582 -8.90 9.28 12.80
N HIS A 583 -9.70 10.33 12.66
CA HIS A 583 -11.06 10.40 13.22
C HIS A 583 -12.04 9.48 12.48
N GLY A 584 -12.10 9.57 11.16
CA GLY A 584 -12.87 8.66 10.31
C GLY A 584 -14.38 8.84 10.25
N ASP A 585 -14.98 9.63 11.16
CA ASP A 585 -16.43 9.94 11.13
C ASP A 585 -16.71 11.42 11.45
N ILE A 586 -16.20 12.36 10.64
CA ILE A 586 -16.40 13.80 10.85
C ILE A 586 -17.73 14.23 10.24
N ARG A 587 -18.68 14.61 11.08
CA ARG A 587 -20.05 15.00 10.72
C ARG A 587 -20.64 15.98 11.75
N PRO A 588 -21.73 16.72 11.44
CA PRO A 588 -22.31 17.71 12.34
C PRO A 588 -22.71 17.18 13.73
N GLU A 589 -23.04 15.90 13.84
CA GLU A 589 -23.39 15.24 15.10
C GLU A 589 -22.17 15.03 16.02
N ASN A 590 -20.97 14.95 15.43
CA ASN A 590 -19.72 14.65 16.11
C ASN A 590 -18.90 15.91 16.46
N VAL A 591 -19.51 17.10 16.39
CA VAL A 591 -18.85 18.36 16.79
C VAL A 591 -19.77 19.14 17.71
N ILE A 592 -19.27 19.54 18.87
CA ILE A 592 -20.01 20.32 19.87
C ILE A 592 -19.42 21.72 20.04
N ARG A 593 -20.29 22.72 20.21
CA ARG A 593 -19.95 24.09 20.59
C ARG A 593 -20.05 24.23 22.10
N VAL A 594 -18.96 24.65 22.72
CA VAL A 594 -18.84 24.83 24.17
C VAL A 594 -18.77 26.31 24.49
N SER A 595 -19.76 26.79 25.25
CA SER A 595 -19.93 28.22 25.59
C SER A 595 -19.57 28.56 27.05
N ASN A 596 -18.93 27.63 27.76
CA ASN A 596 -18.81 27.68 29.23
C ASN A 596 -17.82 28.75 29.71
N GLY A 597 -18.31 29.94 30.07
CA GLY A 597 -17.60 31.00 30.82
C GLY A 597 -16.39 31.67 30.14
N SER A 598 -15.91 31.17 29.01
CA SER A 598 -14.87 31.81 28.20
C SER A 598 -15.45 32.97 27.38
N ARG A 599 -14.66 34.04 27.19
CA ARG A 599 -15.06 35.20 26.35
C ARG A 599 -15.49 34.81 24.93
N GLN A 600 -15.07 33.65 24.43
CA GLN A 600 -15.44 33.14 23.11
C GLN A 600 -15.80 31.64 23.17
N PRO A 601 -16.89 31.20 22.52
CA PRO A 601 -17.21 29.78 22.36
C PRO A 601 -16.17 29.10 21.46
N HIS A 602 -15.93 27.81 21.70
CA HIS A 602 -15.02 26.97 20.92
C HIS A 602 -15.69 25.64 20.57
N PHE A 603 -15.17 24.96 19.55
CA PHE A 603 -15.70 23.68 19.09
C PHE A 603 -14.82 22.52 19.55
N VAL A 604 -15.43 21.39 19.88
CA VAL A 604 -14.75 20.17 20.31
C VAL A 604 -15.21 19.03 19.42
N LEU A 605 -14.24 18.31 18.85
CA LEU A 605 -14.48 17.14 18.01
C LEU A 605 -14.68 15.91 18.91
N ILE A 606 -15.90 15.37 18.95
CA ILE A 606 -16.30 14.18 19.70
C ILE A 606 -16.54 13.01 18.73
N GLY A 607 -16.97 11.84 19.21
CA GLY A 607 -17.32 10.72 18.31
C GLY A 607 -16.13 9.87 17.85
N TRP A 608 -15.08 9.75 18.68
CA TRP A 608 -13.87 8.97 18.38
C TRP A 608 -14.08 7.43 18.38
N GLY A 609 -15.32 6.94 18.44
CA GLY A 609 -15.66 5.51 18.40
C GLY A 609 -15.31 4.82 17.08
N HIS A 610 -15.18 5.57 15.99
CA HIS A 610 -14.77 5.07 14.67
C HIS A 610 -13.31 5.39 14.30
N ALA A 611 -12.53 5.94 15.24
CA ALA A 611 -11.18 6.39 14.97
C ALA A 611 -10.25 5.23 14.61
N ILE A 612 -9.48 5.37 13.53
CA ILE A 612 -8.53 4.39 13.02
C ILE A 612 -7.21 4.52 13.78
N LEU A 613 -6.76 3.39 14.36
CA LEU A 613 -5.49 3.28 15.08
C LEU A 613 -4.48 2.41 14.34
N GLU A 614 -4.96 1.39 13.62
CA GLU A 614 -4.16 0.37 12.94
C GLU A 614 -4.66 0.19 11.50
N ASP A 615 -3.80 -0.27 10.58
CA ASP A 615 -4.17 -0.43 9.15
C ASP A 615 -5.27 -1.47 8.87
N ARG A 616 -5.62 -2.28 9.88
CA ARG A 616 -6.73 -3.26 9.83
C ARG A 616 -8.10 -2.63 10.08
N ASP A 617 -8.13 -1.46 10.70
CA ASP A 617 -9.37 -0.77 11.00
C ASP A 617 -9.97 -0.17 9.71
N ARG A 618 -11.30 -0.23 9.58
CA ARG A 618 -12.04 0.42 8.49
C ARG A 618 -12.87 1.59 9.03
N PRO A 619 -12.98 2.70 8.29
CA PRO A 619 -13.86 3.81 8.65
C PRO A 619 -15.33 3.44 8.42
N LEU A 620 -16.23 4.14 9.09
CA LEU A 620 -17.66 4.09 8.77
C LEU A 620 -17.88 4.82 7.44
N MET A 621 -18.63 4.21 6.53
CA MET A 621 -18.93 4.81 5.23
C MET A 621 -20.17 5.70 5.35
N ASN A 622 -20.00 6.99 5.09
CA ASN A 622 -21.07 7.96 5.04
C ASN A 622 -21.02 8.67 3.68
N LEU A 623 -22.07 8.50 2.87
CA LEU A 623 -22.11 9.02 1.49
C LEU A 623 -21.91 10.54 1.41
N PHE A 624 -22.34 11.29 2.44
CA PHE A 624 -22.23 12.75 2.48
C PHE A 624 -20.87 13.22 2.98
N PHE A 625 -20.32 12.59 4.03
CA PHE A 625 -19.17 13.15 4.76
C PHE A 625 -17.87 12.37 4.57
N SER A 626 -17.89 11.10 4.17
CA SER A 626 -16.65 10.33 3.98
C SER A 626 -15.81 10.91 2.84
N SER A 627 -14.48 10.88 3.01
CA SER A 627 -13.53 11.30 1.97
C SER A 627 -13.63 10.44 0.71
N THR A 628 -13.16 10.96 -0.41
CA THR A 628 -13.08 10.25 -1.70
C THR A 628 -12.29 8.95 -1.57
N PHE A 629 -11.15 9.02 -0.87
CA PHE A 629 -10.30 7.85 -0.62
C PHE A 629 -10.99 6.81 0.27
N ALA A 630 -11.79 7.24 1.25
CA ALA A 630 -12.57 6.33 2.10
C ALA A 630 -13.65 5.60 1.31
N LEU A 631 -14.34 6.28 0.41
CA LEU A 631 -15.36 5.70 -0.45
C LEU A 631 -14.78 4.73 -1.49
N GLN A 632 -13.59 5.03 -2.04
CA GLN A 632 -12.94 4.19 -3.05
C GLN A 632 -12.27 2.95 -2.45
N GLU A 633 -11.47 3.13 -1.38
CA GLU A 633 -10.55 2.11 -0.87
C GLU A 633 -11.01 1.50 0.46
N GLY A 634 -12.06 2.05 1.09
CA GLY A 634 -12.49 1.63 2.43
C GLY A 634 -11.42 1.89 3.51
N LYS A 635 -10.54 2.87 3.29
CA LYS A 635 -9.42 3.25 4.17
C LYS A 635 -9.30 4.78 4.27
N LEU A 636 -8.60 5.26 5.30
CA LEU A 636 -8.30 6.68 5.45
C LEU A 636 -6.84 6.97 5.10
N CYS A 637 -6.61 8.02 4.30
CA CYS A 637 -5.29 8.60 4.08
C CYS A 637 -5.07 9.81 5.02
N ALA A 638 -3.88 10.42 4.96
CA ALA A 638 -3.54 11.57 5.81
C ALA A 638 -4.43 12.80 5.57
N ALA A 639 -5.00 12.96 4.37
CA ALA A 639 -5.88 14.07 4.01
C ALA A 639 -7.38 13.76 4.21
N SER A 640 -7.76 12.50 4.46
CA SER A 640 -9.17 12.08 4.52
C SER A 640 -10.01 12.87 5.53
N ASP A 641 -9.50 13.06 6.75
CA ASP A 641 -10.21 13.82 7.79
C ASP A 641 -10.38 15.31 7.41
N ALA A 642 -9.43 15.89 6.68
CA ALA A 642 -9.52 17.26 6.20
C ALA A 642 -10.56 17.41 5.08
N GLU A 643 -10.67 16.42 4.21
CA GLU A 643 -11.70 16.37 3.17
C GLU A 643 -13.09 16.25 3.79
N SER A 644 -13.27 15.36 4.78
CA SER A 644 -14.52 15.22 5.53
C SER A 644 -14.92 16.50 6.27
N LEU A 645 -13.94 17.23 6.84
CA LEU A 645 -14.19 18.53 7.45
C LEU A 645 -14.71 19.56 6.44
N ILE A 646 -14.26 19.52 5.19
CA ILE A 646 -14.76 20.41 4.14
C ILE A 646 -16.22 20.09 3.80
N TYR A 647 -16.58 18.82 3.70
CA TYR A 647 -17.98 18.44 3.46
C TYR A 647 -18.87 18.87 4.62
N LEU A 648 -18.43 18.69 5.87
CA LEU A 648 -19.12 19.22 7.04
C LEU A 648 -19.36 20.74 6.89
N LEU A 649 -18.31 21.52 6.59
CA LEU A 649 -18.44 22.97 6.46
C LEU A 649 -19.33 23.38 5.28
N TYR A 650 -19.18 22.72 4.13
CA TYR A 650 -19.96 23.00 2.92
C TYR A 650 -21.45 22.83 3.19
N PHE A 651 -21.87 21.67 3.73
CA PHE A 651 -23.27 21.43 4.04
C PHE A 651 -23.78 22.32 5.18
N SER A 652 -22.96 22.53 6.22
CA SER A 652 -23.35 23.39 7.36
C SER A 652 -23.54 24.85 6.98
N CYS A 653 -22.84 25.35 5.95
CA CYS A 653 -23.00 26.70 5.43
C CYS A 653 -24.14 26.84 4.39
N GLY A 654 -25.01 25.83 4.28
CA GLY A 654 -26.12 25.82 3.32
C GLY A 654 -25.70 25.48 1.89
N GLY A 655 -24.70 24.58 1.73
CA GLY A 655 -24.40 23.94 0.46
C GLY A 655 -25.54 23.04 0.01
N VAL A 656 -25.65 22.81 -1.31
CA VAL A 656 -26.69 21.95 -1.87
C VAL A 656 -26.42 20.51 -1.45
N CYS A 657 -27.38 19.90 -0.75
CA CYS A 657 -27.35 18.49 -0.39
C CYS A 657 -27.81 17.66 -1.60
N PRO A 658 -26.94 16.88 -2.24
CA PRO A 658 -27.35 16.00 -3.33
C PRO A 658 -28.20 14.83 -2.81
N GLU A 659 -29.05 14.27 -3.66
CA GLU A 659 -29.64 12.95 -3.41
C GLU A 659 -28.56 11.91 -3.71
N LEU A 660 -28.08 11.21 -2.67
CA LEU A 660 -27.05 10.18 -2.75
C LEU A 660 -27.64 8.85 -2.30
N ASP A 661 -27.72 7.90 -3.22
CA ASP A 661 -28.21 6.53 -3.01
C ASP A 661 -27.08 5.50 -3.03
N SER A 662 -25.95 5.83 -3.67
CA SER A 662 -24.84 4.91 -3.96
C SER A 662 -23.48 5.54 -3.70
N VAL A 663 -22.46 4.69 -3.53
CA VAL A 663 -21.05 5.11 -3.40
C VAL A 663 -20.57 5.77 -4.69
N GLU A 664 -20.98 5.23 -5.84
CA GLU A 664 -20.67 5.74 -7.16
C GLU A 664 -21.28 7.13 -7.38
N GLY A 665 -22.56 7.33 -7.02
CA GLY A 665 -23.21 8.64 -7.07
C GLY A 665 -22.52 9.66 -6.16
N ALA A 666 -22.12 9.22 -4.97
CA ALA A 666 -21.36 10.04 -4.02
C ALA A 666 -19.98 10.46 -4.57
N LEU A 667 -19.26 9.55 -5.26
CA LEU A 667 -17.98 9.85 -5.90
C LEU A 667 -18.15 10.78 -7.12
N GLN A 668 -19.17 10.55 -7.95
CA GLN A 668 -19.47 11.39 -9.11
C GLN A 668 -19.85 12.82 -8.68
N TRP A 669 -20.63 12.96 -7.61
CA TRP A 669 -20.96 14.27 -7.04
C TRP A 669 -19.71 15.00 -6.57
N ARG A 670 -18.77 14.33 -5.89
CA ARG A 670 -17.50 14.93 -5.45
C ARG A 670 -16.68 15.38 -6.66
N GLU A 671 -16.46 14.50 -7.63
CA GLU A 671 -15.70 14.83 -8.85
C GLU A 671 -16.30 16.05 -9.57
N THR A 672 -17.62 16.07 -9.72
CA THR A 672 -18.33 17.18 -10.37
C THR A 672 -18.24 18.46 -9.55
N SER A 673 -18.39 18.37 -8.23
CA SER A 673 -18.40 19.54 -7.33
C SER A 673 -17.03 20.17 -7.19
N TRP A 674 -15.97 19.37 -7.09
CA TRP A 674 -14.58 19.83 -7.06
C TRP A 674 -14.16 20.44 -8.41
N SER A 675 -14.42 19.75 -9.52
CA SER A 675 -14.06 20.23 -10.88
C SER A 675 -14.80 21.53 -11.26
N ARG A 676 -16.08 21.65 -10.90
CA ARG A 676 -16.87 22.87 -11.13
C ARG A 676 -16.64 23.96 -10.08
N ARG A 677 -15.75 23.74 -9.11
CA ARG A 677 -15.42 24.66 -8.03
C ARG A 677 -16.61 25.03 -7.12
N VAL A 678 -17.66 24.22 -7.07
CA VAL A 678 -18.91 24.54 -6.33
C VAL A 678 -18.65 24.65 -4.83
N ILE A 679 -17.86 23.73 -4.29
CA ILE A 679 -17.51 23.69 -2.86
C ILE A 679 -16.69 24.94 -2.51
N GLN A 680 -15.68 25.25 -3.33
CA GLN A 680 -14.75 26.36 -3.10
C GLN A 680 -15.44 27.72 -3.27
N GLN A 681 -16.40 27.85 -4.19
CA GLN A 681 -17.23 29.04 -4.33
C GLN A 681 -18.09 29.25 -3.08
N LYS A 682 -18.82 28.21 -2.65
CA LYS A 682 -19.70 28.28 -1.49
C LYS A 682 -18.93 28.62 -0.19
N LEU A 683 -17.77 28.00 0.02
CA LEU A 683 -16.92 28.32 1.17
C LEU A 683 -16.24 29.69 1.03
N GLY A 684 -16.01 30.17 -0.20
CA GLY A 684 -15.50 31.50 -0.48
C GLY A 684 -16.48 32.62 -0.19
N ASP A 685 -17.78 32.38 -0.39
CA ASP A 685 -18.85 33.30 0.01
C ASP A 685 -18.90 33.50 1.53
N VAL A 686 -18.46 32.49 2.30
CA VAL A 686 -18.32 32.55 3.75
C VAL A 686 -17.03 33.28 4.14
N ALA A 687 -15.87 32.81 3.67
CA ALA A 687 -14.59 33.48 3.91
C ALA A 687 -13.51 33.08 2.89
N ALA A 688 -12.67 34.04 2.50
CA ALA A 688 -11.57 33.80 1.57
C ALA A 688 -10.57 32.72 2.06
N VAL A 689 -10.34 32.65 3.39
CA VAL A 689 -9.45 31.64 3.99
C VAL A 689 -10.03 30.22 3.89
N LEU A 690 -11.36 30.06 3.99
CA LEU A 690 -12.02 28.76 3.83
C LEU A 690 -11.95 28.28 2.38
N LYS A 691 -12.14 29.19 1.41
CA LYS A 691 -11.91 28.87 -0.01
C LYS A 691 -10.46 28.41 -0.25
N ALA A 692 -9.48 29.15 0.25
CA ALA A 692 -8.08 28.79 0.08
C ALA A 692 -7.75 27.43 0.71
N PHE A 693 -8.35 27.12 1.88
CA PHE A 693 -8.22 25.82 2.52
C PHE A 693 -8.84 24.71 1.67
N ALA A 694 -10.03 24.95 1.11
CA ALA A 694 -10.67 24.01 0.21
C ALA A 694 -9.87 23.76 -1.07
N ASP A 695 -9.31 24.81 -1.70
CA ASP A 695 -8.42 24.67 -2.86
C ASP A 695 -7.14 23.85 -2.52
N TYR A 696 -6.64 23.95 -1.29
CA TYR A 696 -5.50 23.15 -0.85
C TYR A 696 -5.86 21.68 -0.64
N VAL A 697 -6.97 21.39 0.05
CA VAL A 697 -7.39 20.00 0.24
C VAL A 697 -7.79 19.34 -1.08
N ASP A 698 -8.41 20.08 -2.00
CA ASP A 698 -8.68 19.65 -3.39
C ASP A 698 -7.42 19.08 -4.08
N SER A 699 -6.27 19.74 -3.90
CA SER A 699 -4.98 19.27 -4.44
C SER A 699 -4.45 17.99 -3.80
N LEU A 700 -5.00 17.60 -2.64
CA LEU A 700 -4.61 16.43 -1.87
C LEU A 700 -5.66 15.31 -1.88
N CYS A 701 -6.87 15.58 -2.37
CA CYS A 701 -7.96 14.62 -2.44
C CYS A 701 -7.52 13.33 -3.15
N GLY A 702 -7.75 12.18 -2.51
CA GLY A 702 -7.35 10.87 -3.05
C GLY A 702 -5.85 10.58 -3.02
N THR A 703 -5.03 11.46 -2.44
CA THR A 703 -3.57 11.27 -2.32
C THR A 703 -3.16 10.86 -0.90
N PRO A 704 -2.03 10.17 -0.72
CA PRO A 704 -1.49 9.86 0.61
C PRO A 704 -0.66 11.01 1.20
N TYR A 705 -0.57 12.17 0.54
CA TYR A 705 0.28 13.28 0.98
C TYR A 705 -0.16 13.82 2.34
N PRO A 706 0.79 14.14 3.24
CA PRO A 706 0.47 14.67 4.56
C PRO A 706 -0.08 16.11 4.48
N MET A 707 -1.03 16.41 5.35
CA MET A 707 -1.56 17.76 5.55
C MET A 707 -0.56 18.64 6.30
N ASP A 708 -0.34 19.86 5.82
CA ASP A 708 0.40 20.90 6.55
C ASP A 708 -0.54 21.66 7.50
N TYR A 709 -0.86 21.03 8.64
CA TYR A 709 -1.75 21.62 9.64
C TYR A 709 -1.23 22.96 10.18
N GLU A 710 0.09 23.12 10.33
CA GLU A 710 0.67 24.28 11.00
C GLU A 710 0.45 25.57 10.21
N ILE A 711 0.64 25.52 8.88
CA ILE A 711 0.39 26.67 8.00
C ILE A 711 -1.08 27.09 8.06
N TRP A 712 -2.00 26.14 8.00
CA TRP A 712 -3.44 26.44 7.98
C TRP A 712 -3.95 26.95 9.31
N LEU A 713 -3.55 26.34 10.43
CA LEU A 713 -3.89 26.84 11.76
C LEU A 713 -3.40 28.28 11.97
N ARG A 714 -2.20 28.60 11.47
CA ARG A 714 -1.66 29.97 11.52
C ARG A 714 -2.48 30.95 10.67
N ARG A 715 -2.94 30.54 9.48
CA ARG A 715 -3.79 31.37 8.60
C ARG A 715 -5.17 31.63 9.22
N PHE A 716 -5.85 30.59 9.70
CA PHE A 716 -7.14 30.74 10.36
C PHE A 716 -7.07 31.62 11.60
N ARG A 717 -6.05 31.46 12.44
CA ARG A 717 -5.86 32.29 13.63
C ARG A 717 -5.70 33.77 13.31
N ARG A 718 -5.03 34.11 12.19
CA ARG A 718 -4.90 35.52 11.75
C ARG A 718 -6.27 36.08 11.37
N THR A 719 -7.03 35.37 10.56
CA THR A 719 -8.37 35.81 10.13
C THR A 719 -9.34 35.96 11.31
N ILE A 720 -9.35 35.00 12.24
CA ILE A 720 -10.22 35.06 13.43
C ILE A 720 -9.85 36.24 14.36
N ASN A 721 -8.56 36.59 14.47
CA ASN A 721 -8.11 37.70 15.32
C ASN A 721 -8.20 39.08 14.64
N GLU A 722 -8.15 39.15 13.31
CA GLU A 722 -8.24 40.41 12.56
C GLU A 722 -9.62 41.08 12.72
N ASP A 723 -10.70 40.31 12.85
CA ASP A 723 -12.05 40.85 13.10
C ASP A 723 -12.25 41.41 14.53
N HIS A 724 -11.35 41.09 15.48
CA HIS A 724 -11.38 41.63 16.84
C HIS A 724 -10.40 42.80 17.06
N GLY A 725 -9.75 43.29 15.99
CA GLY A 725 -8.64 44.27 16.05
C GLY A 725 -9.00 45.74 15.79
N LYS A 726 -10.28 46.13 15.80
CA LYS A 726 -10.70 47.54 15.72
C LYS A 726 -11.72 47.91 16.81
N GLU A 727 -11.34 47.77 18.08
CA GLU A 727 -11.88 48.67 19.10
C GLU A 727 -11.01 49.93 19.10
N VAL A 728 -11.57 51.01 18.55
CA VAL A 728 -10.99 52.34 18.60
C VAL A 728 -11.14 52.83 20.04
N ASP A 729 -10.03 52.95 20.77
CA ASP A 729 -9.96 53.75 21.98
C ASP A 729 -10.24 55.22 21.64
N THR A 730 -11.50 55.63 21.66
CA THR A 730 -11.85 57.05 21.78
C THR A 730 -11.79 57.45 23.24
N SER A 731 -10.58 57.74 23.72
CA SER A 731 -10.40 58.63 24.87
C SER A 731 -9.38 59.71 24.49
N SER A 732 -9.92 60.85 24.06
CA SER A 732 -9.27 62.18 24.06
C SER A 732 -10.37 63.22 24.19
#